data_AF-A0A6J1WZP7-F1
#
_entry.id   AF-A0A6J1WZP7-F1
#
_cell.length_a   1.000
_cell.length_b   1.000
_cell.length_c   1.000
_cell.angle_alpha   90.00
_cell.angle_beta   90.00
_cell.angle_gamma   90.00
#
_symmetry.space_group_name_H-M   'P 1'
#
loop_
_entity.id
_entity.type
_entity.pdbx_description
1 polymer ?
#
loop_
_entity_poly.entity_id
_entity_poly.type
_entity_poly.pdbx_seq_one_letter_code
_entity_poly.pdbx_strand_id
1 'polypeptide(L)'
;MSEPNNPFAGLLGVSDVKTANSVEYTESATQLQGSSNKSQGDEENVIINNIVESVFHFTINPNAIDGYISTDRQLVYLEELAEATKPRIYIDLEALEQVLFERLLLPDIESYVIPKTNKTFREHVIQKQVFSYLFSSFQNLQTYDHSSSDVVKNALQKMKELIFRNAVTALKQPALFEGQDFSSQLVELLQHVDPQSQTFFLDVVNAFVADGDKETQQQLRDTMIPVLQRIHTDVNKSHIINLPIYILPSIHLFASNTNLAPVLMEVCEPKIETNGRLYQDSIIGALLSLSVLPKTPTSLHEFFDNPLDQAATSLIETSIWNASSHLVNNMHKIFLTLLKGGPHMRNRLLSWIGKCLKTNVARGKLWNVQANELNPTTLSCVSDGFMLNLGAVLLQLCQPFCTTPEDPKCLKIDPTYGAVLPEESLAKSVHLDCLHSETCLLPAREGDDGQPIKRSTADTYNFVTECFFMTQKCIDLGVRVCAEKLYRYGQELGRAQRAMADVAASAHHLLEPMRQRVQRLMSKFVSLRCALLENDMLTNLNRLQATTCTWLVQVAVRPDAPQPQSTYAPVALVPLNMPVTTPPPDTLRCIPEFVLENIVVLITMARRTVGAITEEADIAGLLRPALSLVLTFMGDSSRTYNPHLR
;
A
#
# COMPACT_ATOMS: atom_id res chain seq x y z
N MET A 1 42.95 -29.71 18.57
CA MET A 1 41.97 -29.95 17.50
C MET A 1 41.84 -28.65 16.73
N SER A 2 42.01 -28.76 15.43
CA SER A 2 42.05 -27.72 14.40
C SER A 2 40.82 -26.81 14.37
N GLU A 3 41.06 -25.50 14.18
CA GLU A 3 40.16 -24.65 13.39
C GLU A 3 40.26 -25.01 11.90
N PRO A 4 39.23 -24.73 11.07
CA PRO A 4 39.40 -24.60 9.63
C PRO A 4 39.57 -23.14 9.18
N ASN A 5 40.53 -22.96 8.28
CA ASN A 5 40.95 -21.76 7.55
C ASN A 5 39.83 -20.97 6.85
N ASN A 6 40.02 -19.64 6.77
CA ASN A 6 39.49 -18.77 5.71
C ASN A 6 40.66 -18.31 4.78
N PRO A 7 40.64 -18.61 3.47
CA PRO A 7 41.82 -18.61 2.59
C PRO A 7 42.09 -17.33 1.76
N PHE A 8 41.79 -16.12 2.24
CA PHE A 8 42.04 -14.88 1.46
C PHE A 8 43.01 -13.87 2.10
N ALA A 9 43.78 -14.28 3.11
CA ALA A 9 44.76 -13.42 3.80
C ALA A 9 46.03 -13.07 2.99
N GLY A 10 46.06 -13.37 1.69
CA GLY A 10 47.23 -13.22 0.84
C GLY A 10 46.99 -12.24 -0.30
N LEU A 11 46.82 -10.95 0.01
CA LEU A 11 47.04 -9.88 -0.97
C LEU A 11 47.48 -8.62 -0.23
N LEU A 12 48.77 -8.31 -0.40
CA LEU A 12 49.46 -7.04 -0.10
C LEU A 12 49.81 -6.87 1.40
N GLY A 13 50.99 -7.24 1.89
CA GLY A 13 52.33 -6.96 1.37
C GLY A 13 52.94 -5.76 2.13
N VAL A 14 53.39 -5.98 3.38
CA VAL A 14 54.11 -4.98 4.19
C VAL A 14 55.50 -5.53 4.51
N SER A 15 56.53 -4.76 4.16
CA SER A 15 57.92 -4.96 4.56
C SER A 15 58.37 -3.79 5.44
N ASP A 16 58.33 -4.05 6.74
CA ASP A 16 59.28 -3.76 7.82
C ASP A 16 60.49 -2.79 7.64
N VAL A 17 60.68 -1.99 8.72
CA VAL A 17 61.94 -1.78 9.50
C VAL A 17 62.74 -0.45 9.40
N LYS A 18 62.59 0.35 10.49
CA LYS A 18 63.59 0.89 11.47
C LYS A 18 64.49 2.14 11.27
N THR A 19 64.35 3.02 12.27
CA THR A 19 65.33 3.69 13.19
C THR A 19 66.36 4.74 12.74
N ALA A 20 66.15 5.96 13.28
CA ALA A 20 67.00 6.76 14.18
C ALA A 20 68.52 6.93 13.92
N ASN A 21 68.95 8.20 13.80
CA ASN A 21 69.93 8.86 14.70
C ASN A 21 70.35 10.25 14.14
N SER A 22 70.34 11.29 14.99
CA SER A 22 71.54 12.03 15.42
C SER A 22 71.17 13.38 16.06
N VAL A 23 71.67 13.56 17.28
CA VAL A 23 71.57 14.77 18.13
C VAL A 23 72.66 15.78 17.75
N GLU A 24 72.42 17.04 18.15
CA GLU A 24 73.38 18.08 18.58
C GLU A 24 73.63 19.23 17.58
N TYR A 25 73.15 20.44 17.91
CA TYR A 25 73.96 21.54 18.46
C TYR A 25 73.10 22.79 18.76
N THR A 26 73.06 23.14 20.05
CA THR A 26 73.01 24.48 20.67
C THR A 26 72.31 25.64 19.95
N GLU A 27 71.31 26.22 20.61
CA GLU A 27 71.21 27.68 20.65
C GLU A 27 70.63 28.21 21.96
N SER A 28 71.22 29.34 22.35
CA SER A 28 71.22 29.98 23.65
C SER A 28 69.92 30.72 23.93
N ALA A 29 69.57 30.78 25.21
CA ALA A 29 68.43 31.52 25.74
C ALA A 29 68.41 33.00 25.34
N THR A 30 67.25 33.51 24.93
CA THR A 30 66.69 34.74 25.52
C THR A 30 65.17 34.77 25.37
N GLN A 31 64.53 35.26 26.42
CA GLN A 31 63.11 35.19 26.75
C GLN A 31 62.22 36.04 25.83
N LEU A 32 60.95 35.64 25.69
CA LEU A 32 59.79 36.49 25.99
C LEU A 32 58.55 35.60 26.18
N GLN A 33 58.12 35.51 27.44
CA GLN A 33 56.86 34.95 27.89
C GLN A 33 55.67 35.77 27.34
N GLY A 34 54.56 35.09 27.03
CA GLY A 34 53.29 35.77 26.76
C GLY A 34 52.11 34.81 26.52
N SER A 35 51.37 34.54 27.60
CA SER A 35 49.97 34.06 27.65
C SER A 35 49.62 32.67 27.12
N SER A 36 49.99 31.66 27.90
CA SER A 36 49.16 30.47 28.14
C SER A 36 48.01 30.84 29.09
N ASN A 37 46.77 30.87 28.59
CA ASN A 37 45.50 30.68 29.31
C ASN A 37 44.34 30.81 28.30
N LYS A 38 44.16 29.83 27.40
CA LYS A 38 42.84 29.61 26.80
C LYS A 38 42.04 28.81 27.81
N SER A 39 40.89 29.33 28.22
CA SER A 39 40.04 28.62 29.17
C SER A 39 39.48 27.37 28.50
N GLN A 40 39.29 26.27 29.26
CA GLN A 40 38.78 25.01 28.73
C GLN A 40 37.44 25.17 27.97
N GLY A 41 36.62 26.16 28.38
CA GLY A 41 35.38 26.54 27.69
C GLY A 41 35.56 27.23 26.33
N ASP A 42 36.69 27.91 26.09
CA ASP A 42 36.97 28.52 24.78
C ASP A 42 37.33 27.45 23.73
N GLU A 43 37.99 26.36 24.14
CA GLU A 43 38.30 25.24 23.24
C GLU A 43 37.05 24.44 22.88
N GLU A 44 36.15 24.21 23.85
CA GLU A 44 34.85 23.57 23.59
C GLU A 44 33.98 24.37 22.62
N ASN A 45 33.91 25.69 22.79
CA ASN A 45 33.17 26.58 21.88
C ASN A 45 33.72 26.55 20.44
N VAL A 46 35.04 26.45 20.26
CA VAL A 46 35.67 26.31 18.93
C VAL A 46 35.29 24.97 18.29
N ILE A 47 35.31 23.88 19.07
CA ILE A 47 34.91 22.55 18.59
C ILE A 47 33.45 22.56 18.14
N ILE A 48 32.55 23.10 18.96
CA ILE A 48 31.13 23.21 18.64
C ILE A 48 30.91 24.06 17.38
N ASN A 49 31.56 25.22 17.28
CA ASN A 49 31.47 26.08 16.10
C ASN A 49 31.89 25.35 14.81
N ASN A 50 33.01 24.62 14.85
CA ASN A 50 33.47 23.86 13.70
C ASN A 50 32.46 22.79 13.25
N ILE A 51 31.79 22.13 14.20
CA ILE A 51 30.72 21.17 13.91
C ILE A 51 29.51 21.90 13.31
N VAL A 52 29.08 23.02 13.90
CA VAL A 52 27.97 23.85 13.38
C VAL A 52 28.25 24.27 11.94
N GLU A 53 29.42 24.83 11.66
CA GLU A 53 29.81 25.27 10.32
C GLU A 53 29.88 24.10 9.33
N SER A 54 30.29 22.91 9.77
CA SER A 54 30.33 21.71 8.93
C SER A 54 28.94 21.14 8.65
N VAL A 55 28.05 21.15 9.64
CA VAL A 55 26.70 20.58 9.53
C VAL A 55 25.76 21.50 8.75
N PHE A 56 25.76 22.78 9.10
CA PHE A 56 24.80 23.76 8.61
C PHE A 56 25.38 24.71 7.55
N HIS A 57 26.70 24.76 7.36
CA HIS A 57 27.32 25.59 6.32
C HIS A 57 26.98 27.09 6.43
N PHE A 58 26.87 27.62 7.65
CA PHE A 58 26.80 29.05 7.92
C PHE A 58 27.80 29.47 8.99
N THR A 59 28.12 30.76 9.06
CA THR A 59 29.02 31.33 10.07
C THR A 59 28.66 32.79 10.37
N ILE A 60 29.06 33.26 11.56
CA ILE A 60 29.05 34.68 11.95
C ILE A 60 30.47 35.28 11.91
N ASN A 61 31.48 34.50 11.53
CA ASN A 61 32.86 34.97 11.37
C ASN A 61 33.14 35.28 9.88
N PRO A 62 33.35 36.55 9.49
CA PRO A 62 33.63 36.91 8.10
C PRO A 62 34.93 36.30 7.57
N ASN A 63 35.84 35.93 8.48
CA ASN A 63 37.16 35.37 8.19
C ASN A 63 37.23 33.86 8.46
N ALA A 64 36.09 33.15 8.58
CA ALA A 64 36.05 31.71 8.91
C ALA A 64 36.81 30.81 7.91
N ILE A 65 37.13 31.35 6.74
CA ILE A 65 37.74 30.64 5.62
C ILE A 65 39.23 31.03 5.46
N ASP A 66 39.70 32.05 6.18
CA ASP A 66 41.08 32.52 6.13
C ASP A 66 42.02 31.44 6.72
N GLY A 67 42.77 30.77 5.84
CA GLY A 67 43.69 29.69 6.20
C GLY A 67 43.40 28.34 5.52
N TYR A 68 42.24 28.18 4.86
CA TYR A 68 41.97 27.03 4.01
C TYR A 68 42.45 27.27 2.58
N ILE A 69 43.32 26.40 2.06
CA ILE A 69 44.02 26.58 0.77
C ILE A 69 43.14 26.18 -0.45
N SER A 70 41.92 25.67 -0.26
CA SER A 70 41.06 25.24 -1.37
C SER A 70 39.69 25.91 -1.38
N THR A 71 39.18 26.11 -2.59
CA THR A 71 37.84 26.58 -2.98
C THR A 71 36.68 25.73 -2.44
N ASP A 72 36.95 24.74 -1.60
CA ASP A 72 35.98 23.72 -1.18
C ASP A 72 35.08 24.15 -0.03
N ARG A 73 35.58 24.94 0.92
CA ARG A 73 34.75 25.34 2.07
C ARG A 73 33.92 26.57 1.72
N GLN A 74 32.61 26.39 1.66
CA GLN A 74 31.64 27.45 1.37
C GLN A 74 30.70 27.58 2.56
N LEU A 75 30.54 28.80 3.06
CA LEU A 75 29.68 29.10 4.20
C LEU A 75 28.79 30.30 3.87
N VAL A 76 27.58 30.33 4.41
CA VAL A 76 26.70 31.49 4.39
C VAL A 76 27.06 32.41 5.55
N TYR A 77 27.47 33.65 5.26
CA TYR A 77 27.79 34.64 6.27
C TYR A 77 26.55 35.43 6.69
N LEU A 78 26.22 35.38 7.97
CA LEU A 78 25.04 36.04 8.54
C LEU A 78 25.46 37.39 9.16
N GLU A 79 25.54 38.42 8.32
CA GLU A 79 26.11 39.73 8.66
C GLU A 79 25.36 40.43 9.81
N GLU A 80 24.04 40.53 9.74
CA GLU A 80 23.23 41.21 10.76
C GLU A 80 23.41 40.59 12.14
N LEU A 81 23.42 39.27 12.21
CA LEU A 81 23.62 38.53 13.45
C LEU A 81 25.07 38.66 13.95
N ALA A 82 26.04 38.60 13.04
CA ALA A 82 27.44 38.83 13.38
C ALA A 82 27.67 40.22 13.98
N GLU A 83 26.93 41.24 13.54
CA GLU A 83 26.96 42.58 14.14
C GLU A 83 26.33 42.61 15.53
N ALA A 84 25.17 41.98 15.70
CA ALA A 84 24.43 41.93 16.96
C ALA A 84 25.18 41.17 18.07
N THR A 85 26.02 40.20 17.70
CA THR A 85 26.77 39.37 18.66
C THR A 85 28.20 39.85 18.94
N LYS A 86 28.66 40.98 18.38
CA LYS A 86 30.03 41.50 18.62
C LYS A 86 30.32 41.63 20.13
N PRO A 87 31.50 41.20 20.62
CA PRO A 87 32.68 40.75 19.88
C PRO A 87 32.75 39.22 19.62
N ARG A 88 31.65 38.49 19.80
CA ARG A 88 31.59 37.03 19.63
C ARG A 88 31.76 36.64 18.16
N ILE A 89 32.66 35.67 17.90
CA ILE A 89 32.95 35.16 16.54
C ILE A 89 32.61 33.67 16.37
N TYR A 90 32.17 32.99 17.43
CA TYR A 90 31.80 31.57 17.41
C TYR A 90 30.33 31.39 17.74
N ILE A 91 29.68 30.46 17.04
CA ILE A 91 28.30 30.06 17.28
C ILE A 91 28.30 28.98 18.36
N ASP A 92 27.71 29.28 19.51
CA ASP A 92 27.37 28.27 20.52
C ASP A 92 25.97 27.71 20.31
N LEU A 93 25.58 26.75 21.15
CA LEU A 93 24.29 26.10 21.07
C LEU A 93 23.10 27.02 21.37
N GLU A 94 23.31 28.09 22.15
CA GLU A 94 22.27 29.08 22.45
C GLU A 94 22.02 29.99 21.24
N ALA A 95 23.09 30.52 20.62
CA ALA A 95 22.97 31.34 19.42
C ALA A 95 22.47 30.53 18.22
N LEU A 96 22.83 29.24 18.12
CA LEU A 96 22.48 28.36 17.00
C LEU A 96 20.98 28.33 16.69
N GLU A 97 20.13 28.44 17.71
CA GLU A 97 18.67 28.53 17.54
C GLU A 97 18.27 29.69 16.63
N GLN A 98 18.74 30.89 16.94
CA GLN A 98 18.45 32.09 16.17
C GLN A 98 19.12 32.04 14.80
N VAL A 99 20.39 31.62 14.76
CA VAL A 99 21.20 31.55 13.53
C VAL A 99 20.54 30.62 12.50
N LEU A 100 20.10 29.43 12.92
CA LEU A 100 19.46 28.46 12.05
C LEU A 100 18.11 28.98 11.54
N PHE A 101 17.32 29.62 12.39
CA PHE A 101 16.04 30.21 11.99
C PHE A 101 16.24 31.31 10.93
N GLU A 102 17.14 32.26 11.18
CA GLU A 102 17.46 33.34 10.22
C GLU A 102 17.98 32.77 8.89
N ARG A 103 18.85 31.75 8.93
CA ARG A 103 19.35 31.08 7.72
C ARG A 103 18.21 30.51 6.87
N LEU A 104 17.17 29.95 7.48
CA LEU A 104 16.02 29.39 6.76
C LEU A 104 15.11 30.45 6.14
N LEU A 105 15.17 31.69 6.64
CA LEU A 105 14.38 32.83 6.13
C LEU A 105 15.07 33.61 5.01
N LEU A 106 16.36 33.35 4.73
CA LEU A 106 17.10 34.09 3.70
C LEU A 106 16.54 33.83 2.29
N PRO A 107 16.08 34.87 1.57
CA PRO A 107 15.56 34.70 0.22
C PRO A 107 16.68 34.57 -0.84
N ASP A 108 17.77 35.33 -0.69
CA ASP A 108 18.91 35.38 -1.61
C ASP A 108 20.18 34.83 -0.96
N ILE A 109 20.23 33.52 -0.73
CA ILE A 109 21.33 32.88 0.01
C ILE A 109 22.69 33.09 -0.69
N GLU A 110 22.71 33.12 -2.02
CA GLU A 110 23.93 33.23 -2.84
C GLU A 110 24.70 34.53 -2.53
N SER A 111 23.98 35.64 -2.32
CA SER A 111 24.59 36.93 -2.01
C SER A 111 25.33 36.93 -0.68
N TYR A 112 25.04 35.98 0.22
CA TYR A 112 25.66 35.84 1.54
C TYR A 112 26.77 34.78 1.59
N VAL A 113 27.00 34.02 0.52
CA VAL A 113 28.06 32.99 0.51
C VAL A 113 29.46 33.61 0.56
N ILE A 114 30.34 33.01 1.35
CA ILE A 114 31.78 33.26 1.39
C ILE A 114 32.54 31.97 1.02
N PRO A 115 33.69 32.07 0.31
CA PRO A 115 34.30 33.30 -0.20
C PRO A 115 33.56 33.84 -1.43
N LYS A 116 33.51 35.18 -1.57
CA LYS A 116 32.82 35.87 -2.69
C LYS A 116 33.43 35.59 -4.07
N THR A 117 34.59 34.96 -4.12
CA THR A 117 35.30 34.59 -5.35
C THR A 117 34.72 33.35 -6.04
N ASN A 118 33.92 32.55 -5.33
CA ASN A 118 33.31 31.33 -5.88
C ASN A 118 32.14 31.66 -6.82
N LYS A 119 32.12 30.99 -7.98
CA LYS A 119 31.04 31.09 -8.99
C LYS A 119 30.18 29.83 -9.09
N THR A 120 30.59 28.75 -8.42
CA THR A 120 29.90 27.46 -8.37
C THR A 120 29.62 27.15 -6.92
N PHE A 121 28.35 26.97 -6.58
CA PHE A 121 27.92 26.74 -5.20
C PHE A 121 27.58 25.28 -4.96
N ARG A 122 27.91 24.79 -3.76
CA ARG A 122 27.45 23.47 -3.28
C ARG A 122 25.94 23.54 -3.03
N GLU A 123 25.21 22.51 -3.45
CA GLU A 123 23.76 22.45 -3.37
C GLU A 123 23.21 22.75 -1.97
N HIS A 124 23.76 22.11 -0.93
CA HIS A 124 23.36 22.33 0.46
C HIS A 124 23.57 23.78 0.93
N VAL A 125 24.65 24.44 0.51
CA VAL A 125 24.99 25.81 0.93
C VAL A 125 23.93 26.80 0.48
N ILE A 126 23.47 26.66 -0.76
CA ILE A 126 22.48 27.55 -1.38
C ILE A 126 21.06 26.99 -1.37
N GLN A 127 20.82 25.89 -0.64
CA GLN A 127 19.50 25.25 -0.58
C GLN A 127 18.48 26.20 0.04
N LYS A 128 17.43 26.48 -0.74
CA LYS A 128 16.31 27.38 -0.40
C LYS A 128 15.11 26.65 0.18
N GLN A 129 14.96 25.36 -0.12
CA GLN A 129 13.88 24.54 0.39
C GLN A 129 14.20 24.11 1.83
N VAL A 130 13.33 24.47 2.77
CA VAL A 130 13.53 24.23 4.21
C VAL A 130 13.78 22.75 4.51
N PHE A 131 12.92 21.85 4.05
CA PHE A 131 13.06 20.42 4.36
C PHE A 131 14.28 19.77 3.70
N SER A 132 14.60 20.13 2.45
CA SER A 132 15.79 19.63 1.77
C SER A 132 17.06 20.06 2.51
N TYR A 133 17.13 21.32 2.95
CA TYR A 133 18.25 21.82 3.73
C TYR A 133 18.34 21.13 5.11
N LEU A 134 17.23 21.06 5.85
CA LEU A 134 17.21 20.44 7.17
C LEU A 134 17.54 18.94 7.13
N PHE A 135 17.07 18.22 6.10
CA PHE A 135 17.40 16.81 5.88
C PHE A 135 18.90 16.64 5.57
N SER A 136 19.46 17.43 4.65
CA SER A 136 20.90 17.40 4.37
C SER A 136 21.74 17.78 5.58
N SER A 137 21.32 18.76 6.39
CA SER A 137 21.96 19.06 7.67
C SER A 137 21.88 17.89 8.64
N PHE A 138 20.75 17.19 8.70
CA PHE A 138 20.62 15.99 9.53
C PHE A 138 21.57 14.86 9.07
N GLN A 139 21.73 14.67 7.76
CA GLN A 139 22.70 13.72 7.20
C GLN A 139 24.14 14.12 7.54
N ASN A 140 24.49 15.40 7.44
CA ASN A 140 25.80 15.89 7.84
C ASN A 140 26.07 15.65 9.33
N LEU A 141 25.05 15.81 10.18
CA LEU A 141 25.16 15.60 11.63
C LEU A 141 25.57 14.15 11.97
N GLN A 142 25.04 13.16 11.24
CA GLN A 142 25.31 11.74 11.47
C GLN A 142 26.78 11.35 11.25
N THR A 143 27.54 12.16 10.50
CA THR A 143 28.99 11.92 10.31
C THR A 143 29.79 11.99 11.62
N TYR A 144 29.20 12.57 12.68
CA TYR A 144 29.80 12.74 13.99
C TYR A 144 29.29 11.74 15.04
N ASP A 145 28.39 10.80 14.69
CA ASP A 145 27.75 9.88 15.64
C ASP A 145 28.75 8.96 16.38
N HIS A 146 29.94 8.73 15.81
CA HIS A 146 30.99 7.91 16.40
C HIS A 146 31.91 8.67 17.38
N SER A 147 31.66 9.96 17.63
CA SER A 147 32.46 10.75 18.57
C SER A 147 32.34 10.23 20.00
N SER A 148 33.46 10.06 20.68
CA SER A 148 33.52 9.58 22.07
C SER A 148 33.32 10.68 23.12
N SER A 149 33.40 11.96 22.72
CA SER A 149 33.30 13.11 23.63
C SER A 149 31.84 13.39 24.04
N ASP A 150 31.59 13.45 25.35
CA ASP A 150 30.25 13.76 25.89
C ASP A 150 29.79 15.18 25.53
N VAL A 151 30.72 16.13 25.45
CA VAL A 151 30.43 17.52 25.00
C VAL A 151 29.91 17.50 23.57
N VAL A 152 30.56 16.73 22.68
CA VAL A 152 30.14 16.59 21.29
C VAL A 152 28.79 15.90 21.20
N LYS A 153 28.56 14.80 21.93
CA LYS A 153 27.27 14.10 21.94
C LYS A 153 26.11 15.01 22.38
N ASN A 154 26.31 15.79 23.44
CA ASN A 154 25.31 16.76 23.91
C ASN A 154 25.04 17.84 22.85
N ALA A 155 26.09 18.33 22.19
CA ALA A 155 25.94 19.28 21.10
C ALA A 155 25.17 18.69 19.91
N LEU A 156 25.49 17.47 19.47
CA LEU A 156 24.80 16.78 18.38
C LEU A 156 23.31 16.57 18.70
N GLN A 157 23.01 16.14 19.92
CA GLN A 157 21.63 15.99 20.38
C GLN A 157 20.88 17.34 20.33
N LYS A 158 21.51 18.42 20.77
CA LYS A 158 20.91 19.75 20.70
C LYS A 158 20.69 20.22 19.27
N MET A 159 21.67 20.01 18.37
CA MET A 159 21.52 20.33 16.95
C MET A 159 20.37 19.56 16.30
N LYS A 160 20.21 18.27 16.64
CA LYS A 160 19.09 17.44 16.19
C LYS A 160 17.75 17.99 16.68
N GLU A 161 17.64 18.40 17.94
CA GLU A 161 16.44 19.07 18.48
C GLU A 161 16.11 20.37 17.72
N LEU A 162 17.12 21.19 17.42
CA LEU A 162 16.95 22.44 16.69
C LEU A 162 16.49 22.22 15.24
N ILE A 163 16.99 21.18 14.57
CA ILE A 163 16.54 20.76 13.24
C ILE A 163 15.04 20.44 13.28
N PHE A 164 14.62 19.56 14.19
CA PHE A 164 13.21 19.18 14.27
C PHE A 164 12.31 20.32 14.72
N ARG A 165 12.76 21.16 15.66
CA ARG A 165 11.96 22.32 16.07
C ARG A 165 11.72 23.27 14.90
N ASN A 166 12.74 23.56 14.09
CA ASN A 166 12.56 24.38 12.89
C ASN A 166 11.67 23.72 11.85
N ALA A 167 11.79 22.40 11.63
CA ALA A 167 10.90 21.66 10.76
C ALA A 167 9.43 21.74 11.23
N VAL A 168 9.18 21.60 12.54
CA VAL A 168 7.84 21.72 13.12
C VAL A 168 7.32 23.16 13.01
N THR A 169 8.16 24.18 13.29
CA THR A 169 7.79 25.58 13.11
C THR A 169 7.38 25.87 11.67
N ALA A 170 8.10 25.34 10.68
CA ALA A 170 7.76 25.48 9.27
C ALA A 170 6.37 24.92 8.93
N LEU A 171 5.99 23.79 9.53
CA LEU A 171 4.67 23.18 9.31
C LEU A 171 3.54 23.84 10.12
N LYS A 172 3.80 24.24 11.37
CA LYS A 172 2.79 24.88 12.24
C LYS A 172 2.57 26.36 11.88
N GLN A 173 3.60 27.04 11.38
CA GLN A 173 3.58 28.47 11.06
C GLN A 173 4.12 28.73 9.65
N PRO A 174 3.47 28.18 8.60
CA PRO A 174 3.98 28.25 7.24
C PRO A 174 4.09 29.69 6.70
N ALA A 175 3.30 30.63 7.23
CA ALA A 175 3.32 32.04 6.85
C ALA A 175 4.65 32.75 7.15
N LEU A 176 5.48 32.21 8.05
CA LEU A 176 6.81 32.77 8.34
C LEU A 176 7.80 32.55 7.18
N PHE A 177 7.57 31.55 6.34
CA PHE A 177 8.51 31.13 5.30
C PHE A 177 7.93 31.46 3.91
N GLU A 178 8.14 32.68 3.46
CA GLU A 178 7.59 33.17 2.20
C GLU A 178 8.06 32.35 0.99
N GLY A 179 7.14 32.05 0.07
CA GLY A 179 7.44 31.35 -1.19
C GLY A 179 7.72 29.86 -1.08
N GLN A 180 7.56 29.25 0.10
CA GLN A 180 7.77 27.81 0.30
C GLN A 180 6.51 26.99 0.00
N ASP A 181 6.71 25.80 -0.59
CA ASP A 181 5.66 24.78 -0.77
C ASP A 181 6.05 23.51 -0.01
N PHE A 182 5.71 23.46 1.28
CA PHE A 182 6.06 22.35 2.15
C PHE A 182 5.48 21.02 1.70
N SER A 183 4.31 21.04 1.07
CA SER A 183 3.71 19.82 0.54
C SER A 183 4.54 19.22 -0.60
N SER A 184 5.16 20.06 -1.45
CA SER A 184 6.11 19.60 -2.47
C SER A 184 7.39 19.06 -1.84
N GLN A 185 7.98 19.82 -0.91
CA GLN A 185 9.25 19.44 -0.28
C GLN A 185 9.14 18.13 0.52
N LEU A 186 8.02 17.89 1.20
CA LEU A 186 7.77 16.63 1.90
C LEU A 186 7.62 15.46 0.93
N VAL A 187 7.04 15.67 -0.26
CA VAL A 187 6.99 14.64 -1.32
C VAL A 187 8.38 14.38 -1.88
N GLU A 188 9.19 15.41 -2.14
CA GLU A 188 10.59 15.28 -2.58
C GLU A 188 11.41 14.48 -1.56
N LEU A 189 11.21 14.73 -0.25
CA LEU A 189 11.84 13.94 0.80
C LEU A 189 11.45 12.45 0.70
N LEU A 190 10.17 12.14 0.48
CA LEU A 190 9.69 10.77 0.32
C LEU A 190 10.22 10.11 -0.96
N GLN A 191 10.55 10.88 -2.00
CA GLN A 191 11.09 10.39 -3.28
C GLN A 191 12.51 9.83 -3.17
N HIS A 192 13.24 10.06 -2.08
CA HIS A 192 14.56 9.45 -1.88
C HIS A 192 14.49 7.92 -1.67
N VAL A 193 13.39 7.41 -1.10
CA VAL A 193 13.13 5.96 -0.86
C VAL A 193 14.25 5.25 -0.08
N ASP A 194 14.97 5.96 0.77
CA ASP A 194 16.02 5.40 1.63
C ASP A 194 15.58 5.41 3.12
N PRO A 195 16.18 4.58 3.98
CA PRO A 195 15.79 4.52 5.39
C PRO A 195 15.97 5.82 6.16
N GLN A 196 16.95 6.67 5.80
CA GLN A 196 17.20 7.92 6.51
C GLN A 196 16.12 8.96 6.22
N SER A 197 15.71 9.14 4.95
CA SER A 197 14.62 10.06 4.59
C SER A 197 13.30 9.66 5.24
N GLN A 198 12.98 8.36 5.26
CA GLN A 198 11.78 7.84 5.93
C GLN A 198 11.82 8.07 7.45
N THR A 199 12.97 7.82 8.08
CA THR A 199 13.15 8.05 9.53
C THR A 199 13.04 9.53 9.86
N PHE A 200 13.69 10.39 9.07
CA PHE A 200 13.61 11.84 9.24
C PHE A 200 12.18 12.36 9.09
N PHE A 201 11.44 11.90 8.07
CA PHE A 201 10.03 12.24 7.89
C PHE A 201 9.18 11.84 9.11
N LEU A 202 9.35 10.61 9.61
CA LEU A 202 8.62 10.14 10.79
C LEU A 202 9.02 10.88 12.06
N ASP A 203 10.29 11.21 12.25
CA ASP A 203 10.78 11.96 13.40
C ASP A 203 10.23 13.38 13.39
N VAL A 204 10.12 14.03 12.22
CA VAL A 204 9.43 15.33 12.08
C VAL A 204 7.97 15.19 12.51
N VAL A 205 7.26 14.16 12.05
CA VAL A 205 5.85 13.92 12.44
C VAL A 205 5.72 13.67 13.93
N ASN A 206 6.63 12.88 14.53
CA ASN A 206 6.64 12.60 15.96
C ASN A 206 6.93 13.87 16.79
N ALA A 207 7.89 14.70 16.34
CA ALA A 207 8.17 15.99 16.96
C ALA A 207 6.98 16.95 16.81
N PHE A 208 6.29 16.94 15.67
CA PHE A 208 5.12 17.77 15.41
C PHE A 208 3.99 17.50 16.42
N VAL A 209 3.75 16.22 16.76
CA VAL A 209 2.67 15.79 17.65
C VAL A 209 3.07 15.71 19.14
N ALA A 210 4.31 16.01 19.49
CA ALA A 210 4.84 15.84 20.84
C ALA A 210 4.06 16.62 21.91
N ASP A 211 3.52 17.79 21.55
CA ASP A 211 2.75 18.67 22.44
C ASP A 211 1.36 18.09 22.82
N GLY A 212 0.87 17.11 22.05
CA GLY A 212 -0.29 16.28 22.39
C GLY A 212 -1.67 16.95 22.42
N ASP A 213 -1.80 18.22 22.02
CA ASP A 213 -3.09 18.90 22.01
C ASP A 213 -3.97 18.50 20.81
N LYS A 214 -5.29 18.72 20.93
CA LYS A 214 -6.24 18.39 19.86
C LYS A 214 -6.05 19.25 18.62
N GLU A 215 -5.56 20.48 18.81
CA GLU A 215 -5.30 21.43 17.72
C GLU A 215 -4.16 20.92 16.82
N THR A 216 -3.12 20.33 17.41
CA THR A 216 -1.98 19.73 16.71
C THR A 216 -2.41 18.59 15.81
N GLN A 217 -3.38 17.75 16.21
CA GLN A 217 -3.88 16.68 15.33
C GLN A 217 -4.61 17.24 14.10
N GLN A 218 -5.36 18.34 14.26
CA GLN A 218 -6.01 19.02 13.15
C GLN A 218 -4.98 19.71 12.23
N GLN A 219 -3.95 20.36 12.79
CA GLN A 219 -2.87 20.96 11.99
C GLN A 219 -2.04 19.91 11.25
N LEU A 220 -1.77 18.75 11.86
CA LEU A 220 -1.08 17.64 11.19
C LEU A 220 -1.90 17.16 9.99
N ARG A 221 -3.21 16.99 10.18
CA ARG A 221 -4.14 16.63 9.10
C ARG A 221 -4.10 17.65 7.97
N ASP A 222 -4.22 18.94 8.27
CA ASP A 222 -4.21 20.02 7.27
C ASP A 222 -2.88 20.09 6.50
N THR A 223 -1.77 19.71 7.15
CA THR A 223 -0.44 19.63 6.54
C THR A 223 -0.26 18.40 5.64
N MET A 224 -0.76 17.24 6.08
CA MET A 224 -0.50 15.94 5.43
C MET A 224 -1.49 15.61 4.31
N ILE A 225 -2.70 16.17 4.32
CA ILE A 225 -3.67 16.00 3.22
C ILE A 225 -3.09 16.49 1.87
N PRO A 226 -2.51 17.70 1.75
CA PRO A 226 -1.86 18.15 0.52
C PRO A 226 -0.74 17.22 0.02
N VAL A 227 0.05 16.64 0.93
CA VAL A 227 1.08 15.65 0.58
C VAL A 227 0.43 14.42 -0.08
N LEU A 228 -0.60 13.85 0.54
CA LEU A 228 -1.35 12.72 0.00
C LEU A 228 -2.03 13.06 -1.34
N GLN A 229 -2.53 14.29 -1.52
CA GLN A 229 -3.14 14.74 -2.78
C GLN A 229 -2.13 14.79 -3.94
N ARG A 230 -0.88 15.19 -3.68
CA ARG A 230 0.19 15.14 -4.69
C ARG A 230 0.50 13.70 -5.09
N ILE A 231 0.70 12.82 -4.11
CA ILE A 231 0.93 11.39 -4.37
C ILE A 231 -0.26 10.80 -5.16
N HIS A 232 -1.51 11.14 -4.79
CA HIS A 232 -2.71 10.70 -5.52
C HIS A 232 -2.72 11.20 -6.97
N THR A 233 -2.24 12.43 -7.23
CA THR A 233 -2.10 12.97 -8.59
C THR A 233 -1.12 12.14 -9.43
N ASP A 234 -0.01 11.73 -8.83
CA ASP A 234 1.00 10.90 -9.51
C ASP A 234 0.48 9.48 -9.77
N VAL A 235 -0.26 8.89 -8.84
CA VAL A 235 -0.99 7.61 -9.06
C VAL A 235 -1.96 7.74 -10.23
N ASN A 236 -2.73 8.82 -10.32
CA ASN A 236 -3.72 9.00 -11.38
C ASN A 236 -3.11 9.12 -12.77
N LYS A 237 -1.92 9.72 -12.87
CA LYS A 237 -1.11 9.80 -14.10
C LYS A 237 -0.40 8.50 -14.45
N SER A 238 -0.39 7.54 -13.54
CA SER A 238 0.32 6.26 -13.71
C SER A 238 -0.58 5.16 -14.28
N HIS A 239 0.07 4.26 -14.98
CA HIS A 239 -0.35 2.90 -15.33
C HIS A 239 0.32 1.91 -14.36
N ILE A 240 -0.09 0.63 -14.43
CA ILE A 240 0.43 -0.41 -13.53
C ILE A 240 1.95 -0.63 -13.68
N ILE A 241 2.51 -0.42 -14.88
CA ILE A 241 3.92 -0.69 -15.20
C ILE A 241 4.87 0.49 -14.97
N ASN A 242 4.36 1.71 -14.76
CA ASN A 242 5.16 2.92 -14.63
C ASN A 242 4.87 3.70 -13.34
N LEU A 243 4.34 3.01 -12.31
CA LEU A 243 4.09 3.60 -11.01
C LEU A 243 5.41 4.07 -10.37
N PRO A 244 5.53 5.36 -9.98
CA PRO A 244 6.73 5.86 -9.32
C PRO A 244 7.09 5.07 -8.05
N ILE A 245 8.37 4.73 -7.92
CA ILE A 245 8.89 3.79 -6.91
C ILE A 245 8.65 4.22 -5.45
N TYR A 246 8.50 5.52 -5.19
CA TYR A 246 8.31 6.07 -3.85
C TYR A 246 6.88 5.91 -3.33
N ILE A 247 5.91 5.70 -4.21
CA ILE A 247 4.48 5.77 -3.85
C ILE A 247 4.11 4.67 -2.86
N LEU A 248 4.36 3.40 -3.20
CA LEU A 248 3.97 2.28 -2.32
C LEU A 248 4.67 2.32 -0.96
N PRO A 249 6.00 2.57 -0.86
CA PRO A 249 6.67 2.81 0.42
C PRO A 249 6.08 3.98 1.20
N SER A 250 5.75 5.09 0.54
CA SER A 250 5.15 6.26 1.21
C SER A 250 3.79 5.94 1.81
N ILE A 251 2.90 5.28 1.07
CA ILE A 251 1.58 4.90 1.61
C ILE A 251 1.71 3.88 2.74
N HIS A 252 2.67 2.97 2.66
CA HIS A 252 2.98 2.08 3.77
C HIS A 252 3.52 2.82 5.00
N LEU A 253 4.34 3.85 4.82
CA LEU A 253 4.85 4.71 5.89
C LEU A 253 3.70 5.41 6.63
N PHE A 254 2.76 6.00 5.88
CA PHE A 254 1.56 6.61 6.44
C PHE A 254 0.69 5.59 7.18
N ALA A 255 0.48 4.40 6.60
CA ALA A 255 -0.30 3.34 7.23
C ALA A 255 0.34 2.80 8.54
N SER A 256 1.67 2.87 8.65
CA SER A 256 2.43 2.31 9.77
C SER A 256 2.54 3.25 10.97
N ASN A 257 2.32 4.56 10.77
CA ASN A 257 2.37 5.54 11.86
C ASN A 257 0.98 5.78 12.46
N THR A 258 0.89 5.78 13.79
CA THR A 258 -0.38 5.90 14.54
C THR A 258 -1.10 7.24 14.33
N ASN A 259 -0.36 8.32 14.05
CA ASN A 259 -0.92 9.65 13.79
C ASN A 259 -1.27 9.86 12.31
N LEU A 260 -0.53 9.23 11.39
CA LEU A 260 -0.75 9.38 9.94
C LEU A 260 -1.81 8.41 9.39
N ALA A 261 -1.95 7.20 9.94
CA ALA A 261 -2.91 6.23 9.46
C ALA A 261 -4.37 6.74 9.49
N PRO A 262 -4.82 7.47 10.54
CA PRO A 262 -6.13 8.14 10.52
C PRO A 262 -6.29 9.17 9.40
N VAL A 263 -5.25 9.95 9.09
CA VAL A 263 -5.26 10.94 8.00
C VAL A 263 -5.34 10.23 6.64
N LEU A 264 -4.57 9.16 6.44
CA LEU A 264 -4.61 8.33 5.24
C LEU A 264 -6.01 7.74 5.01
N MET A 265 -6.63 7.18 6.05
CA MET A 265 -7.97 6.60 5.91
C MET A 265 -9.04 7.66 5.63
N GLU A 266 -8.90 8.85 6.21
CA GLU A 266 -9.83 9.95 5.97
C GLU A 266 -9.84 10.40 4.51
N VAL A 267 -8.67 10.54 3.88
CA VAL A 267 -8.61 10.87 2.45
C VAL A 267 -9.10 9.75 1.53
N CYS A 268 -9.25 8.53 2.06
CA CYS A 268 -9.75 7.38 1.33
C CYS A 268 -11.26 7.17 1.45
N GLU A 269 -11.92 7.83 2.39
CA GLU A 269 -13.36 7.75 2.58
C GLU A 269 -14.07 8.65 1.57
N PRO A 270 -15.00 8.11 0.75
CA PRO A 270 -15.69 8.91 -0.25
C PRO A 270 -16.64 9.91 0.43
N LYS A 271 -16.64 11.15 -0.08
CA LYS A 271 -17.54 12.21 0.42
C LYS A 271 -19.02 11.88 0.25
N ILE A 272 -19.38 11.12 -0.79
CA ILE A 272 -20.74 10.63 -1.05
C ILE A 272 -20.72 9.12 -0.95
N GLU A 273 -21.03 8.60 0.24
CA GLU A 273 -20.94 7.16 0.54
C GLU A 273 -21.86 6.29 -0.33
N THR A 274 -22.92 6.85 -0.92
CA THR A 274 -23.85 6.10 -1.77
C THR A 274 -23.34 5.87 -3.20
N ASN A 275 -22.27 6.57 -3.62
CA ASN A 275 -21.72 6.45 -4.96
C ASN A 275 -20.50 5.52 -4.96
N GLY A 276 -20.71 4.28 -5.38
CA GLY A 276 -19.69 3.24 -5.41
C GLY A 276 -18.43 3.63 -6.20
N ARG A 277 -18.56 4.42 -7.28
CA ARG A 277 -17.42 4.89 -8.07
C ARG A 277 -16.41 5.68 -7.24
N LEU A 278 -16.87 6.53 -6.30
CA LEU A 278 -15.99 7.44 -5.57
C LEU A 278 -14.96 6.73 -4.68
N TYR A 279 -15.15 5.44 -4.39
CA TYR A 279 -14.13 4.64 -3.71
C TYR A 279 -12.82 4.55 -4.50
N GLN A 280 -12.88 4.64 -5.84
CA GLN A 280 -11.71 4.64 -6.70
C GLN A 280 -11.02 6.02 -6.77
N ASP A 281 -11.72 7.09 -6.38
CA ASP A 281 -11.25 8.49 -6.45
C ASP A 281 -10.52 8.89 -5.16
N SER A 282 -9.70 7.98 -4.66
CA SER A 282 -8.85 8.14 -3.47
C SER A 282 -7.47 7.56 -3.72
N ILE A 283 -6.48 7.80 -2.83
CA ILE A 283 -5.15 7.26 -3.06
C ILE A 283 -5.09 5.72 -3.02
N ILE A 284 -5.73 5.09 -2.02
CA ILE A 284 -5.85 3.63 -1.97
C ILE A 284 -6.71 3.12 -3.13
N GLY A 285 -7.80 3.81 -3.45
CA GLY A 285 -8.68 3.40 -4.54
C GLY A 285 -8.09 3.54 -5.94
N ALA A 286 -7.29 4.58 -6.16
CA ALA A 286 -6.59 4.82 -7.42
C ALA A 286 -5.47 3.79 -7.61
N LEU A 287 -4.75 3.42 -6.53
CA LEU A 287 -3.80 2.31 -6.54
C LEU A 287 -4.50 0.98 -6.88
N LEU A 288 -5.63 0.68 -6.24
CA LEU A 288 -6.45 -0.50 -6.58
C LEU A 288 -6.94 -0.45 -8.04
N SER A 289 -7.11 0.73 -8.63
CA SER A 289 -7.55 0.88 -10.02
C SER A 289 -6.45 0.70 -11.06
N LEU A 290 -5.18 0.57 -10.66
CA LEU A 290 -4.09 0.31 -11.60
C LEU A 290 -4.16 -1.14 -12.10
N SER A 291 -4.52 -1.30 -13.36
CA SER A 291 -4.74 -2.60 -13.99
C SER A 291 -4.43 -2.52 -15.48
N VAL A 292 -4.33 -3.69 -16.11
CA VAL A 292 -4.43 -3.84 -17.57
C VAL A 292 -5.81 -3.47 -18.11
N LEU A 293 -6.82 -3.50 -17.24
CA LEU A 293 -8.19 -3.12 -17.57
C LEU A 293 -8.37 -1.59 -17.46
N PRO A 294 -9.23 -1.01 -18.31
CA PRO A 294 -9.46 0.44 -18.31
C PRO A 294 -10.10 0.92 -17.00
N LYS A 295 -9.65 2.10 -16.52
CA LYS A 295 -10.21 2.77 -15.33
C LYS A 295 -11.66 3.23 -15.53
N THR A 296 -12.06 3.52 -16.77
CA THR A 296 -13.44 3.90 -17.10
C THR A 296 -13.95 3.11 -18.30
N PRO A 297 -15.27 2.84 -18.41
CA PRO A 297 -15.81 2.05 -19.52
C PRO A 297 -15.55 2.62 -20.92
N THR A 298 -15.26 3.92 -21.02
CA THR A 298 -14.97 4.62 -22.28
C THR A 298 -13.48 4.66 -22.65
N SER A 299 -12.59 4.29 -21.73
CA SER A 299 -11.14 4.30 -21.97
C SER A 299 -10.73 3.15 -22.90
N LEU A 300 -9.64 3.36 -23.65
CA LEU A 300 -9.08 2.34 -24.53
C LEU A 300 -8.34 1.26 -23.74
N HIS A 301 -8.16 0.10 -24.37
CA HIS A 301 -7.27 -0.94 -23.89
C HIS A 301 -5.87 -0.67 -24.43
N GLU A 302 -4.99 -0.13 -23.60
CA GLU A 302 -3.74 0.52 -24.01
C GLU A 302 -2.52 -0.42 -24.05
N PHE A 303 -2.65 -1.65 -23.53
CA PHE A 303 -1.50 -2.54 -23.37
C PHE A 303 -1.28 -3.50 -24.56
N PHE A 304 -2.32 -3.83 -25.32
CA PHE A 304 -2.23 -4.82 -26.40
C PHE A 304 -2.55 -4.19 -27.75
N ASP A 305 -1.58 -3.45 -28.31
CA ASP A 305 -1.70 -2.74 -29.60
C ASP A 305 -1.78 -3.69 -30.80
N ASN A 306 -1.00 -4.78 -30.79
CA ASN A 306 -1.05 -5.83 -31.79
C ASN A 306 -1.42 -7.19 -31.17
N PRO A 307 -2.69 -7.37 -30.78
CA PRO A 307 -3.12 -8.54 -30.02
C PRO A 307 -3.19 -9.83 -30.86
N LEU A 308 -2.83 -9.76 -32.14
CA LEU A 308 -2.70 -10.92 -33.03
C LEU A 308 -1.29 -11.53 -33.00
N ASP A 309 -0.29 -10.77 -32.53
CA ASP A 309 1.06 -11.26 -32.30
C ASP A 309 1.14 -11.93 -30.92
N GLN A 310 1.20 -13.27 -30.93
CA GLN A 310 1.23 -14.07 -29.71
C GLN A 310 2.52 -13.86 -28.89
N ALA A 311 3.66 -13.65 -29.55
CA ALA A 311 4.93 -13.46 -28.85
C ALA A 311 4.95 -12.10 -28.13
N ALA A 312 4.53 -11.03 -28.81
CA ALA A 312 4.39 -9.72 -28.20
C ALA A 312 3.38 -9.72 -27.04
N THR A 313 2.25 -10.40 -27.23
CA THR A 313 1.19 -10.53 -26.20
C THR A 313 1.73 -11.21 -24.93
N SER A 314 2.48 -12.31 -25.06
CA SER A 314 3.03 -13.06 -23.93
C SER A 314 4.05 -12.26 -23.10
N LEU A 315 4.91 -11.48 -23.77
CA LEU A 315 5.87 -10.59 -23.10
C LEU A 315 5.18 -9.51 -22.26
N ILE A 316 4.16 -8.87 -22.83
CA ILE A 316 3.36 -7.83 -22.17
C ILE A 316 2.61 -8.44 -20.98
N GLU A 317 2.02 -9.62 -21.16
CA GLU A 317 1.30 -10.34 -20.10
C GLU A 317 2.21 -10.65 -18.91
N THR A 318 3.43 -11.12 -19.14
CA THR A 318 4.42 -11.38 -18.09
C THR A 318 4.81 -10.09 -17.34
N SER A 319 5.03 -8.99 -18.07
CA SER A 319 5.35 -7.69 -17.47
C SER A 319 4.21 -7.18 -16.58
N ILE A 320 2.96 -7.32 -17.06
CA ILE A 320 1.76 -6.93 -16.32
C ILE A 320 1.57 -7.79 -15.07
N TRP A 321 1.80 -9.09 -15.14
CA TRP A 321 1.71 -9.98 -13.97
C TRP A 321 2.73 -9.62 -12.90
N ASN A 322 3.99 -9.37 -13.28
CA ASN A 322 5.01 -8.92 -12.34
C ASN A 322 4.61 -7.59 -11.65
N ALA A 323 4.11 -6.64 -12.42
CA ALA A 323 3.64 -5.36 -11.89
C ALA A 323 2.39 -5.52 -10.99
N SER A 324 1.46 -6.39 -11.37
CA SER A 324 0.25 -6.70 -10.61
C SER A 324 0.57 -7.38 -9.29
N SER A 325 1.42 -8.41 -9.29
CA SER A 325 1.86 -9.08 -8.06
C SER A 325 2.60 -8.10 -7.16
N HIS A 326 3.50 -7.26 -7.70
CA HIS A 326 4.18 -6.21 -6.91
C HIS A 326 3.20 -5.23 -6.25
N LEU A 327 2.21 -4.74 -7.01
CA LEU A 327 1.17 -3.84 -6.51
C LEU A 327 0.34 -4.51 -5.41
N VAL A 328 -0.24 -5.68 -5.68
CA VAL A 328 -1.11 -6.41 -4.75
C VAL A 328 -0.36 -6.78 -3.48
N ASN A 329 0.88 -7.23 -3.56
CA ASN A 329 1.70 -7.57 -2.39
C ASN A 329 1.93 -6.36 -1.48
N ASN A 330 2.17 -5.17 -2.04
CA ASN A 330 2.32 -3.96 -1.24
C ASN A 330 0.98 -3.45 -0.70
N MET A 331 -0.10 -3.52 -1.49
CA MET A 331 -1.45 -3.18 -1.02
C MET A 331 -1.90 -4.10 0.12
N HIS A 332 -1.61 -5.40 0.05
CA HIS A 332 -1.82 -6.33 1.15
C HIS A 332 -1.03 -5.94 2.39
N LYS A 333 0.26 -5.59 2.28
CA LYS A 333 1.04 -5.07 3.42
C LYS A 333 0.40 -3.84 4.04
N ILE A 334 -0.04 -2.87 3.24
CA ILE A 334 -0.73 -1.66 3.70
C ILE A 334 -2.02 -2.02 4.46
N PHE A 335 -2.88 -2.86 3.87
CA PHE A 335 -4.14 -3.30 4.49
C PHE A 335 -3.88 -4.05 5.80
N LEU A 336 -2.91 -4.96 5.81
CA LEU A 336 -2.55 -5.72 6.99
C LEU A 336 -2.00 -4.83 8.11
N THR A 337 -1.19 -3.82 7.79
CA THR A 337 -0.72 -2.83 8.76
C THR A 337 -1.88 -2.05 9.37
N LEU A 338 -2.82 -1.56 8.55
CA LEU A 338 -4.00 -0.85 9.03
C LEU A 338 -4.89 -1.74 9.92
N LEU A 339 -5.12 -3.00 9.53
CA LEU A 339 -5.86 -3.98 10.34
C LEU A 339 -5.18 -4.27 11.69
N LYS A 340 -3.85 -4.15 11.76
CA LYS A 340 -3.06 -4.31 12.99
C LYS A 340 -2.88 -3.01 13.77
N GLY A 341 -3.31 -1.86 13.25
CA GLY A 341 -3.21 -0.53 13.87
C GLY A 341 -4.13 -0.28 15.07
N GLY A 342 -4.67 -1.34 15.69
CA GLY A 342 -5.60 -1.27 16.82
C GLY A 342 -7.08 -1.31 16.43
N PRO A 343 -7.99 -1.40 17.43
CA PRO A 343 -9.42 -1.64 17.18
C PRO A 343 -10.10 -0.58 16.32
N HIS A 344 -9.78 0.70 16.56
CA HIS A 344 -10.35 1.82 15.81
C HIS A 344 -9.97 1.75 14.32
N MET A 345 -8.68 1.55 14.02
CA MET A 345 -8.21 1.51 12.64
C MET A 345 -8.73 0.27 11.90
N ARG A 346 -8.75 -0.87 12.58
CA ARG A 346 -9.36 -2.11 12.06
C ARG A 346 -10.82 -1.90 11.69
N ASN A 347 -11.63 -1.35 12.59
CA ASN A 347 -13.04 -1.10 12.34
C ASN A 347 -13.25 -0.10 11.20
N ARG A 348 -12.40 0.93 11.10
CA ARG A 348 -12.45 1.93 10.02
C ARG A 348 -12.18 1.31 8.66
N LEU A 349 -11.13 0.50 8.53
CA LEU A 349 -10.81 -0.19 7.27
C LEU A 349 -11.88 -1.23 6.91
N LEU A 350 -12.36 -2.04 7.86
CA LEU A 350 -13.43 -3.00 7.61
C LEU A 350 -14.75 -2.31 7.19
N SER A 351 -15.06 -1.16 7.80
CA SER A 351 -16.19 -0.31 7.38
C SER A 351 -16.01 0.19 5.95
N TRP A 352 -14.79 0.64 5.60
CA TRP A 352 -14.48 1.08 4.23
C TRP A 352 -14.68 -0.05 3.22
N ILE A 353 -14.18 -1.25 3.50
CA ILE A 353 -14.35 -2.44 2.63
C ILE A 353 -15.84 -2.82 2.52
N GLY A 354 -16.54 -2.93 3.65
CA GLY A 354 -17.96 -3.30 3.69
C GLY A 354 -18.85 -2.33 2.91
N LYS A 355 -18.68 -1.02 3.14
CA LYS A 355 -19.41 0.01 2.39
C LYS A 355 -19.02 0.04 0.90
N CYS A 356 -17.76 -0.18 0.56
CA CYS A 356 -17.30 -0.29 -0.83
C CYS A 356 -18.03 -1.42 -1.57
N LEU A 357 -18.06 -2.62 -0.99
CA LEU A 357 -18.75 -3.77 -1.58
C LEU A 357 -20.26 -3.54 -1.69
N LYS A 358 -20.90 -3.03 -0.63
CA LYS A 358 -22.34 -2.70 -0.59
C LYS A 358 -22.75 -1.72 -1.68
N THR A 359 -21.97 -0.67 -1.89
CA THR A 359 -22.30 0.40 -2.85
C THR A 359 -22.01 0.00 -4.30
N ASN A 360 -21.31 -1.12 -4.50
CA ASN A 360 -20.97 -1.67 -5.80
C ASN A 360 -21.74 -2.96 -6.15
N VAL A 361 -22.75 -3.36 -5.36
CA VAL A 361 -23.57 -4.57 -5.62
C VAL A 361 -24.22 -4.58 -7.00
N ALA A 362 -24.46 -3.41 -7.58
CA ALA A 362 -25.05 -3.28 -8.90
C ALA A 362 -24.18 -3.91 -10.01
N ARG A 363 -22.85 -4.02 -9.79
CA ARG A 363 -21.92 -4.72 -10.70
C ARG A 363 -22.31 -6.17 -10.93
N GLY A 364 -22.78 -6.86 -9.90
CA GLY A 364 -23.11 -8.29 -9.94
C GLY A 364 -24.46 -8.61 -10.58
N LYS A 365 -25.32 -7.62 -10.84
CA LYS A 365 -26.65 -7.85 -11.42
C LYS A 365 -26.53 -8.24 -12.89
N LEU A 366 -27.15 -9.35 -13.28
CA LEU A 366 -27.04 -9.94 -14.63
C LEU A 366 -27.29 -8.92 -15.76
N TRP A 367 -28.33 -8.09 -15.63
CA TRP A 367 -28.66 -7.07 -16.62
C TRP A 367 -27.57 -6.00 -16.77
N ASN A 368 -26.79 -5.70 -15.71
CA ASN A 368 -25.66 -4.76 -15.77
C ASN A 368 -24.42 -5.39 -16.37
N VAL A 369 -24.15 -6.66 -16.06
CA VAL A 369 -23.03 -7.40 -16.66
C VAL A 369 -23.22 -7.50 -18.18
N GLN A 370 -24.47 -7.71 -18.62
CA GLN A 370 -24.84 -7.84 -20.02
C GLN A 370 -25.14 -6.50 -20.71
N ALA A 371 -25.29 -5.41 -19.96
CA ALA A 371 -25.57 -4.09 -20.52
C ALA A 371 -24.39 -3.53 -21.32
N ASN A 372 -24.71 -2.54 -22.17
CA ASN A 372 -23.70 -1.74 -22.86
C ASN A 372 -22.81 -1.00 -21.84
N GLU A 373 -21.55 -0.77 -22.20
CA GLU A 373 -20.52 -0.17 -21.33
C GLU A 373 -20.90 1.24 -20.82
N LEU A 374 -21.82 1.92 -21.51
CA LEU A 374 -22.34 3.27 -21.21
C LEU A 374 -23.59 3.30 -20.31
N ASN A 375 -23.96 2.20 -19.66
CA ASN A 375 -25.10 2.17 -18.74
C ASN A 375 -24.84 3.11 -17.53
N PRO A 376 -25.81 3.95 -17.10
CA PRO A 376 -25.65 4.78 -15.90
C PRO A 376 -25.15 4.02 -14.66
N THR A 377 -25.54 2.74 -14.52
CA THR A 377 -25.11 1.90 -13.40
C THR A 377 -23.64 1.48 -13.49
N THR A 378 -23.10 1.22 -14.69
CA THR A 378 -21.66 0.94 -14.85
C THR A 378 -20.83 2.19 -14.60
N LEU A 379 -21.39 3.38 -14.86
CA LEU A 379 -20.74 4.66 -14.58
C LEU A 379 -20.72 5.03 -13.09
N SER A 380 -21.62 4.47 -12.26
CA SER A 380 -21.69 4.71 -10.81
C SER A 380 -20.92 3.69 -9.97
N CYS A 381 -20.23 2.74 -10.60
CA CYS A 381 -19.44 1.72 -9.90
C CYS A 381 -17.95 1.89 -10.16
N VAL A 382 -17.13 1.30 -9.29
CA VAL A 382 -15.68 1.19 -9.49
C VAL A 382 -15.36 0.37 -10.75
N SER A 383 -14.15 0.52 -11.28
CA SER A 383 -13.66 -0.26 -12.43
C SER A 383 -13.54 -1.77 -12.17
N ASP A 384 -13.42 -2.56 -13.24
CA ASP A 384 -13.14 -3.99 -13.14
C ASP A 384 -11.76 -4.25 -12.51
N GLY A 385 -10.75 -3.47 -12.90
CA GLY A 385 -9.40 -3.54 -12.34
C GLY A 385 -9.37 -3.30 -10.83
N PHE A 386 -10.12 -2.29 -10.36
CA PHE A 386 -10.30 -2.03 -8.93
C PHE A 386 -10.80 -3.26 -8.18
N MET A 387 -11.90 -3.87 -8.66
CA MET A 387 -12.54 -4.94 -7.92
C MET A 387 -11.70 -6.23 -7.94
N LEU A 388 -10.99 -6.50 -9.04
CA LEU A 388 -10.03 -7.62 -9.10
C LEU A 388 -8.85 -7.43 -8.14
N ASN A 389 -8.25 -6.24 -8.10
CA ASN A 389 -7.14 -5.95 -7.21
C ASN A 389 -7.56 -5.97 -5.73
N LEU A 390 -8.74 -5.43 -5.40
CA LEU A 390 -9.31 -5.57 -4.05
C LEU A 390 -9.52 -7.05 -3.70
N GLY A 391 -10.08 -7.82 -4.63
CA GLY A 391 -10.25 -9.26 -4.47
C GLY A 391 -8.92 -9.99 -4.22
N ALA A 392 -7.87 -9.64 -4.96
CA ALA A 392 -6.53 -10.21 -4.78
C ALA A 392 -5.93 -9.88 -3.39
N VAL A 393 -6.10 -8.64 -2.90
CA VAL A 393 -5.68 -8.25 -1.56
C VAL A 393 -6.45 -9.02 -0.48
N LEU A 394 -7.78 -9.14 -0.63
CA LEU A 394 -8.63 -9.87 0.31
C LEU A 394 -8.33 -11.38 0.30
N LEU A 395 -8.02 -11.95 -0.86
CA LEU A 395 -7.54 -13.33 -1.01
C LEU A 395 -6.23 -13.56 -0.25
N GLN A 396 -5.28 -12.62 -0.27
CA GLN A 396 -4.06 -12.70 0.55
C GLN A 396 -4.37 -12.66 2.05
N LEU A 397 -5.33 -11.83 2.49
CA LEU A 397 -5.79 -11.81 3.88
C LEU A 397 -6.47 -13.11 4.33
N CYS A 398 -7.00 -13.90 3.38
CA CYS A 398 -7.58 -15.23 3.65
C CYS A 398 -6.53 -16.34 3.77
N GLN A 399 -5.32 -16.18 3.22
CA GLN A 399 -4.28 -17.23 3.22
C GLN A 399 -4.04 -17.90 4.58
N PRO A 400 -4.01 -17.18 5.74
CA PRO A 400 -3.75 -17.79 7.04
C PRO A 400 -4.75 -18.86 7.47
N PHE A 401 -5.91 -18.97 6.81
CA PHE A 401 -6.93 -20.00 7.04
C PHE A 401 -7.37 -20.74 5.75
N CYS A 402 -6.65 -20.55 4.64
CA CYS A 402 -6.88 -21.20 3.35
C CYS A 402 -5.63 -21.92 2.83
N THR A 403 -4.63 -22.19 3.68
CA THR A 403 -3.38 -22.85 3.25
C THR A 403 -3.66 -24.27 2.76
N THR A 404 -4.54 -24.99 3.47
CA THR A 404 -5.06 -26.29 3.06
C THR A 404 -6.58 -26.31 3.17
N PRO A 405 -7.29 -27.12 2.36
CA PRO A 405 -8.76 -27.18 2.42
C PRO A 405 -9.30 -27.63 3.78
N GLU A 406 -8.50 -28.37 4.56
CA GLU A 406 -8.85 -28.94 5.86
C GLU A 406 -8.23 -28.14 7.03
N ASP A 407 -7.73 -26.92 6.80
CA ASP A 407 -7.16 -26.05 7.85
C ASP A 407 -8.21 -25.81 8.96
N PRO A 408 -7.94 -26.19 10.23
CA PRO A 408 -8.90 -26.03 11.32
C PRO A 408 -9.36 -24.58 11.53
N LYS A 409 -8.59 -23.58 11.10
CA LYS A 409 -8.99 -22.16 11.20
C LYS A 409 -10.17 -21.82 10.30
N CYS A 410 -10.35 -22.50 9.17
CA CYS A 410 -11.52 -22.26 8.30
C CYS A 410 -12.82 -22.68 8.98
N LEU A 411 -12.76 -23.60 9.94
CA LEU A 411 -13.92 -24.06 10.71
C LEU A 411 -14.38 -23.03 11.75
N LYS A 412 -13.68 -21.89 11.88
CA LYS A 412 -14.09 -20.71 12.66
C LYS A 412 -14.98 -19.75 11.86
N ILE A 413 -15.21 -20.02 10.57
CA ILE A 413 -16.13 -19.25 9.74
C ILE A 413 -17.56 -19.62 10.15
N ASP A 414 -18.30 -18.63 10.65
CA ASP A 414 -19.67 -18.81 11.10
C ASP A 414 -20.66 -18.66 9.93
N PRO A 415 -21.49 -19.67 9.61
CA PRO A 415 -22.41 -19.64 8.46
C PRO A 415 -23.55 -18.64 8.62
N THR A 416 -23.78 -18.11 9.83
CA THR A 416 -24.93 -17.24 10.11
C THR A 416 -24.67 -15.75 9.85
N TYR A 417 -23.44 -15.37 9.48
CA TYR A 417 -23.06 -13.98 9.19
C TYR A 417 -23.97 -13.31 8.15
N GLY A 418 -24.28 -14.04 7.07
CA GLY A 418 -25.12 -13.54 5.98
C GLY A 418 -26.57 -13.24 6.38
N ALA A 419 -27.04 -13.72 7.54
CA ALA A 419 -28.40 -13.50 8.01
C ALA A 419 -28.56 -12.24 8.89
N VAL A 420 -27.45 -11.59 9.28
CA VAL A 420 -27.48 -10.45 10.21
C VAL A 420 -28.12 -9.23 9.56
N LEU A 421 -29.15 -8.69 10.22
CA LEU A 421 -29.86 -7.51 9.76
C LEU A 421 -29.02 -6.23 9.98
N PRO A 422 -29.23 -5.16 9.18
CA PRO A 422 -28.46 -3.92 9.31
C PRO A 422 -28.50 -3.31 10.71
N GLU A 423 -29.66 -3.34 11.36
CA GLU A 423 -29.88 -2.82 12.72
C GLU A 423 -29.09 -3.58 13.80
N GLU A 424 -28.70 -4.84 13.56
CA GLU A 424 -27.92 -5.66 14.48
C GLU A 424 -26.42 -5.64 14.19
N SER A 425 -26.03 -5.11 13.03
CA SER A 425 -24.69 -5.27 12.47
C SER A 425 -23.61 -4.67 13.37
N LEU A 426 -23.84 -3.47 13.92
CA LEU A 426 -22.90 -2.82 14.84
C LEU A 426 -22.68 -3.65 16.12
N ALA A 427 -23.77 -4.14 16.72
CA ALA A 427 -23.72 -4.91 17.97
C ALA A 427 -22.98 -6.25 17.80
N LYS A 428 -23.07 -6.83 16.59
CA LYS A 428 -22.48 -8.14 16.27
C LYS A 428 -21.11 -8.07 15.60
N SER A 429 -20.53 -6.86 15.46
CA SER A 429 -19.28 -6.64 14.72
C SER A 429 -19.36 -7.11 13.26
N VAL A 430 -20.37 -6.64 12.54
CA VAL A 430 -20.59 -6.91 11.11
C VAL A 430 -20.46 -5.61 10.33
N HIS A 431 -19.47 -5.54 9.44
CA HIS A 431 -19.27 -4.35 8.60
C HIS A 431 -19.89 -4.47 7.20
N LEU A 432 -20.13 -5.69 6.72
CA LEU A 432 -20.83 -5.96 5.44
C LEU A 432 -22.32 -6.26 5.71
N ASP A 433 -23.09 -5.20 5.95
CA ASP A 433 -24.49 -5.25 6.41
C ASP A 433 -25.53 -5.56 5.31
N CYS A 434 -25.10 -5.84 4.07
CA CYS A 434 -26.01 -6.02 2.94
C CYS A 434 -26.38 -7.47 2.63
N LEU A 435 -25.71 -8.45 3.24
CA LEU A 435 -25.87 -9.87 2.89
C LEU A 435 -27.22 -10.46 3.29
N HIS A 436 -27.91 -9.88 4.27
CA HIS A 436 -29.25 -10.34 4.69
C HIS A 436 -30.28 -10.34 3.56
N SER A 437 -30.08 -9.49 2.55
CA SER A 437 -30.96 -9.35 1.38
C SER A 437 -30.64 -10.32 0.24
N GLU A 438 -29.54 -11.06 0.33
CA GLU A 438 -29.11 -12.00 -0.70
C GLU A 438 -29.97 -13.28 -0.67
N THR A 439 -30.17 -13.87 -1.84
CA THR A 439 -30.81 -15.19 -1.93
C THR A 439 -29.87 -16.24 -1.33
N CYS A 440 -30.37 -17.10 -0.46
CA CYS A 440 -29.57 -18.12 0.23
C CYS A 440 -29.84 -19.53 -0.31
N LEU A 441 -28.93 -20.46 -0.03
CA LEU A 441 -28.98 -21.85 -0.53
C LEU A 441 -30.32 -22.55 -0.27
N LEU A 442 -30.95 -22.22 0.86
CA LEU A 442 -32.30 -22.64 1.21
C LEU A 442 -33.19 -21.41 1.46
N PRO A 443 -34.48 -21.47 1.09
CA PRO A 443 -35.42 -20.38 1.34
C PRO A 443 -35.64 -20.17 2.85
N ALA A 444 -35.96 -18.93 3.22
CA ALA A 444 -36.42 -18.61 4.56
C ALA A 444 -37.67 -19.44 4.91
N ARG A 445 -37.80 -19.84 6.18
CA ARG A 445 -39.03 -20.50 6.64
C ARG A 445 -40.12 -19.47 6.83
N GLU A 446 -41.36 -19.88 6.61
CA GLU A 446 -42.55 -19.08 6.92
C GLU A 446 -43.23 -19.68 8.17
N GLY A 447 -43.71 -18.83 9.07
CA GLY A 447 -44.54 -19.21 10.20
C GLY A 447 -45.98 -19.50 9.79
N ASP A 448 -46.80 -19.94 10.74
CA ASP A 448 -48.23 -20.24 10.53
C ASP A 448 -49.03 -18.99 10.09
N ASP A 449 -48.50 -17.80 10.36
CA ASP A 449 -49.03 -16.48 9.97
C ASP A 449 -48.52 -16.00 8.60
N GLY A 450 -47.73 -16.81 7.89
CA GLY A 450 -47.12 -16.48 6.61
C GLY A 450 -45.97 -15.46 6.72
N GLN A 451 -45.51 -15.12 7.92
CA GLN A 451 -44.38 -14.23 8.12
C GLN A 451 -43.05 -15.01 8.08
N PRO A 452 -41.97 -14.42 7.53
CA PRO A 452 -40.68 -15.08 7.50
C PRO A 452 -40.13 -15.25 8.92
N ILE A 453 -39.81 -16.49 9.29
CA ILE A 453 -39.14 -16.81 10.55
C ILE A 453 -37.72 -16.23 10.49
N LYS A 454 -37.36 -15.47 11.53
CA LYS A 454 -36.02 -14.89 11.67
C LYS A 454 -34.97 -16.00 11.64
N ARG A 455 -34.01 -15.87 10.73
CA ARG A 455 -32.85 -16.76 10.62
C ARG A 455 -31.95 -16.62 11.85
N SER A 456 -31.42 -17.75 12.31
CA SER A 456 -30.47 -17.79 13.43
C SER A 456 -29.22 -16.97 13.14
N THR A 457 -28.70 -16.29 14.15
CA THR A 457 -27.46 -15.49 14.07
C THR A 457 -26.66 -15.67 15.37
N ALA A 458 -25.33 -15.68 15.25
CA ALA A 458 -24.42 -15.71 16.40
C ALA A 458 -24.44 -14.40 17.21
N ASP A 459 -23.85 -14.43 18.40
CA ASP A 459 -23.75 -13.25 19.29
C ASP A 459 -22.81 -12.18 18.70
N THR A 460 -21.66 -12.61 18.16
CA THR A 460 -20.66 -11.75 17.51
C THR A 460 -19.86 -12.56 16.48
N TYR A 461 -19.21 -11.86 15.55
CA TYR A 461 -18.40 -12.50 14.51
C TYR A 461 -16.93 -12.13 14.61
N ASN A 462 -16.07 -13.09 14.26
CA ASN A 462 -14.63 -12.90 14.24
C ASN A 462 -14.14 -12.39 12.88
N PHE A 463 -12.90 -11.87 12.85
CA PHE A 463 -12.27 -11.39 11.62
C PHE A 463 -12.19 -12.45 10.52
N VAL A 464 -12.00 -13.73 10.85
CA VAL A 464 -11.94 -14.81 9.85
C VAL A 464 -13.27 -14.93 9.09
N THR A 465 -14.39 -14.83 9.80
CA THR A 465 -15.73 -14.83 9.21
C THR A 465 -15.96 -13.59 8.37
N GLU A 466 -15.66 -12.40 8.90
CA GLU A 466 -15.80 -11.14 8.15
C GLU A 466 -14.97 -11.15 6.86
N CYS A 467 -13.68 -11.50 6.98
CA CYS A 467 -12.75 -11.57 5.86
C CYS A 467 -13.27 -12.57 4.82
N PHE A 468 -13.70 -13.76 5.22
CA PHE A 468 -14.25 -14.76 4.30
C PHE A 468 -15.45 -14.24 3.49
N PHE A 469 -16.48 -13.68 4.15
CA PHE A 469 -17.67 -13.22 3.44
C PHE A 469 -17.42 -11.96 2.61
N MET A 470 -16.56 -11.04 3.07
CA MET A 470 -16.12 -9.90 2.26
C MET A 470 -15.36 -10.34 1.02
N THR A 471 -14.45 -11.32 1.14
CA THR A 471 -13.71 -11.87 0.00
C THR A 471 -14.65 -12.56 -0.98
N GLN A 472 -15.58 -13.40 -0.51
CA GLN A 472 -16.57 -14.05 -1.36
C GLN A 472 -17.46 -13.02 -2.09
N LYS A 473 -17.88 -11.96 -1.40
CA LYS A 473 -18.67 -10.89 -2.04
C LYS A 473 -17.84 -10.10 -3.05
N CYS A 474 -16.56 -9.87 -2.79
CA CYS A 474 -15.66 -9.21 -3.74
C CYS A 474 -15.44 -10.05 -5.01
N ILE A 475 -15.30 -11.38 -4.86
CA ILE A 475 -15.20 -12.32 -5.99
C ILE A 475 -16.48 -12.28 -6.84
N ASP A 476 -17.65 -12.27 -6.20
CA ASP A 476 -18.95 -12.14 -6.86
C ASP A 476 -19.06 -10.85 -7.71
N LEU A 477 -18.56 -9.72 -7.19
CA LEU A 477 -18.61 -8.41 -7.88
C LEU A 477 -17.44 -8.15 -8.85
N GLY A 478 -16.39 -8.96 -8.77
CA GLY A 478 -15.13 -8.80 -9.51
C GLY A 478 -14.89 -9.94 -10.49
N VAL A 479 -14.41 -11.08 -9.97
CA VAL A 479 -14.00 -12.25 -10.76
C VAL A 479 -15.16 -12.80 -11.58
N ARG A 480 -16.34 -13.02 -10.99
CA ARG A 480 -17.51 -13.53 -11.72
C ARG A 480 -17.92 -12.61 -12.86
N VAL A 481 -18.04 -11.31 -12.58
CA VAL A 481 -18.37 -10.27 -13.58
C VAL A 481 -17.35 -10.27 -14.72
N CYS A 482 -16.06 -10.33 -14.41
CA CYS A 482 -15.00 -10.33 -15.43
C CYS A 482 -14.98 -11.64 -16.23
N ALA A 483 -15.22 -12.79 -15.61
CA ALA A 483 -15.31 -14.09 -16.29
C ALA A 483 -16.50 -14.14 -17.26
N GLU A 484 -17.66 -13.59 -16.87
CA GLU A 484 -18.82 -13.46 -17.75
C GLU A 484 -18.51 -12.53 -18.95
N LYS A 485 -17.86 -11.39 -18.72
CA LYS A 485 -17.42 -10.47 -19.79
C LYS A 485 -16.42 -11.14 -20.74
N LEU A 486 -15.43 -11.87 -20.20
CA LEU A 486 -14.46 -12.62 -20.99
C LEU A 486 -15.15 -13.63 -21.90
N TYR A 487 -16.13 -14.37 -21.37
CA TYR A 487 -16.91 -15.33 -22.16
C TYR A 487 -17.70 -14.66 -23.28
N ARG A 488 -18.38 -13.55 -22.99
CA ARG A 488 -19.11 -12.76 -23.99
C ARG A 488 -18.18 -12.29 -25.11
N TYR A 489 -17.04 -11.68 -24.77
CA TYR A 489 -16.09 -11.21 -25.77
C TYR A 489 -15.47 -12.35 -26.58
N GLY A 490 -15.23 -13.51 -25.97
CA GLY A 490 -14.80 -14.71 -26.70
C GLY A 490 -15.83 -15.14 -27.77
N GLN A 491 -17.12 -15.14 -27.44
CA GLN A 491 -18.19 -15.46 -28.39
C GLN A 491 -18.29 -14.42 -29.51
N GLU A 492 -18.26 -13.13 -29.17
CA GLU A 492 -18.32 -12.03 -30.14
C GLU A 492 -17.12 -12.03 -31.09
N LEU A 493 -15.93 -12.29 -30.56
CA LEU A 493 -14.70 -12.43 -31.32
C LEU A 493 -14.79 -13.59 -32.31
N GLY A 494 -15.24 -14.78 -31.87
CA GLY A 494 -15.41 -15.93 -32.75
C GLY A 494 -16.48 -15.72 -33.84
N ARG A 495 -17.50 -14.89 -33.58
CA ARG A 495 -18.46 -14.45 -34.62
C ARG A 495 -17.82 -13.47 -35.59
N ALA A 496 -17.07 -12.48 -35.09
CA ALA A 496 -16.40 -11.48 -35.90
C ALA A 496 -15.31 -12.07 -36.81
N GLN A 497 -14.54 -13.05 -36.32
CA GLN A 497 -13.52 -13.76 -37.10
C GLN A 497 -14.15 -14.56 -38.26
N ARG A 498 -15.27 -15.26 -38.01
CA ARG A 498 -16.01 -15.97 -39.07
C ARG A 498 -16.53 -15.01 -40.14
N ALA A 499 -17.19 -13.93 -39.71
CA ALA A 499 -17.69 -12.91 -40.64
C ALA A 499 -16.56 -12.27 -41.47
N MET A 500 -15.38 -12.05 -40.87
CA MET A 500 -14.21 -11.55 -41.58
C MET A 500 -13.70 -12.55 -42.63
N ALA A 501 -13.70 -13.85 -42.32
CA ALA A 501 -13.30 -14.89 -43.27
C ALA A 501 -14.24 -14.97 -44.48
N ASP A 502 -15.56 -14.86 -44.25
CA ASP A 502 -16.57 -14.86 -45.32
C ASP A 502 -16.44 -13.63 -46.25
N VAL A 503 -16.14 -12.46 -45.67
CA VAL A 503 -15.90 -11.20 -46.40
C VAL A 503 -14.57 -11.22 -47.15
N ALA A 504 -13.53 -11.84 -46.59
CA ALA A 504 -12.23 -12.00 -47.26
C ALA A 504 -12.35 -12.79 -48.58
N ALA A 505 -13.35 -13.67 -48.68
CA ALA A 505 -13.64 -14.45 -49.89
C ALA A 505 -14.46 -13.69 -50.95
N SER A 506 -15.06 -12.53 -50.63
CA SER A 506 -16.10 -11.90 -51.44
C SER A 506 -15.97 -10.38 -51.66
N ALA A 507 -15.42 -9.62 -50.70
CA ALA A 507 -15.37 -8.15 -50.77
C ALA A 507 -14.16 -7.54 -50.01
N HIS A 508 -13.03 -7.39 -50.71
CA HIS A 508 -11.77 -6.88 -50.12
C HIS A 508 -11.86 -5.48 -49.48
N HIS A 509 -12.73 -4.58 -49.96
CA HIS A 509 -12.84 -3.21 -49.42
C HIS A 509 -13.46 -3.16 -48.01
N LEU A 510 -14.19 -4.20 -47.59
CA LEU A 510 -14.76 -4.32 -46.24
C LEU A 510 -13.82 -5.02 -45.26
N LEU A 511 -12.67 -5.53 -45.72
CA LEU A 511 -11.75 -6.33 -44.91
C LEU A 511 -11.07 -5.51 -43.81
N GLU A 512 -10.70 -4.26 -44.10
CA GLU A 512 -9.98 -3.41 -43.14
C GLU A 512 -10.85 -2.97 -41.95
N PRO A 513 -12.10 -2.47 -42.14
CA PRO A 513 -13.02 -2.23 -41.02
C PRO A 513 -13.30 -3.49 -40.18
N MET A 514 -13.40 -4.66 -40.81
CA MET A 514 -13.60 -5.94 -40.10
C MET A 514 -12.37 -6.35 -39.31
N ARG A 515 -11.17 -6.16 -39.85
CA ARG A 515 -9.89 -6.37 -39.16
C ARG A 515 -9.79 -5.50 -37.91
N GLN A 516 -10.10 -4.20 -38.02
CA GLN A 516 -10.11 -3.29 -36.87
C GLN A 516 -11.12 -3.69 -35.80
N ARG A 517 -12.31 -4.20 -36.20
CA ARG A 517 -13.29 -4.77 -35.26
C ARG A 517 -12.73 -5.98 -34.53
N VAL A 518 -12.09 -6.92 -35.24
CA VAL A 518 -11.46 -8.11 -34.65
C VAL A 518 -10.34 -7.73 -33.69
N GLN A 519 -9.46 -6.79 -34.08
CA GLN A 519 -8.36 -6.32 -33.23
C GLN A 519 -8.88 -5.68 -31.93
N ARG A 520 -9.92 -4.84 -31.99
CA ARG A 520 -10.53 -4.24 -30.78
C ARG A 520 -11.13 -5.30 -29.86
N LEU A 521 -11.87 -6.26 -30.40
CA LEU A 521 -12.44 -7.37 -29.61
C LEU A 521 -11.34 -8.26 -29.01
N MET A 522 -10.27 -8.52 -29.76
CA MET A 522 -9.12 -9.29 -29.28
C MET A 522 -8.39 -8.55 -28.15
N SER A 523 -8.15 -7.25 -28.28
CA SER A 523 -7.52 -6.45 -27.22
C SER A 523 -8.33 -6.48 -25.92
N LYS A 524 -9.67 -6.34 -26.00
CA LYS A 524 -10.58 -6.52 -24.85
C LYS A 524 -10.48 -7.91 -24.23
N PHE A 525 -10.51 -8.95 -25.07
CA PHE A 525 -10.45 -10.35 -24.65
C PHE A 525 -9.12 -10.67 -23.95
N VAL A 526 -7.99 -10.32 -24.57
CA VAL A 526 -6.64 -10.57 -24.03
C VAL A 526 -6.40 -9.76 -22.75
N SER A 527 -6.89 -8.52 -22.65
CA SER A 527 -6.80 -7.74 -21.41
C SER A 527 -7.54 -8.38 -20.24
N LEU A 528 -8.77 -8.85 -20.46
CA LEU A 528 -9.54 -9.57 -19.43
C LEU A 528 -8.91 -10.90 -19.07
N ARG A 529 -8.38 -11.62 -20.06
CA ARG A 529 -7.67 -12.87 -19.83
C ARG A 529 -6.42 -12.63 -18.97
N CYS A 530 -5.60 -11.65 -19.33
CA CYS A 530 -4.39 -11.27 -18.59
C CYS A 530 -4.72 -10.89 -17.15
N ALA A 531 -5.77 -10.08 -16.92
CA ALA A 531 -6.19 -9.69 -15.58
C ALA A 531 -6.69 -10.86 -14.72
N LEU A 532 -7.43 -11.82 -15.32
CA LEU A 532 -8.00 -12.96 -14.62
C LEU A 532 -7.00 -14.09 -14.34
N LEU A 533 -5.93 -14.17 -15.12
CA LEU A 533 -4.96 -15.27 -15.09
C LEU A 533 -3.63 -14.91 -14.40
N GLU A 534 -3.59 -13.84 -13.62
CA GLU A 534 -2.44 -13.58 -12.76
C GLU A 534 -2.26 -14.74 -11.75
N ASN A 535 -1.04 -15.26 -11.66
CA ASN A 535 -0.75 -16.53 -10.98
C ASN A 535 -1.07 -16.50 -9.49
N ASP A 536 -0.60 -15.48 -8.76
CA ASP A 536 -0.81 -15.41 -7.31
C ASP A 536 -2.30 -15.29 -6.96
N MET A 537 -3.04 -14.48 -7.73
CA MET A 537 -4.48 -14.34 -7.59
C MET A 537 -5.19 -15.69 -7.85
N LEU A 538 -4.86 -16.39 -8.95
CA LEU A 538 -5.46 -17.69 -9.28
C LEU A 538 -5.17 -18.75 -8.21
N THR A 539 -3.92 -18.87 -7.75
CA THR A 539 -3.54 -19.82 -6.70
C THR A 539 -4.34 -19.54 -5.42
N ASN A 540 -4.43 -18.28 -4.99
CA ASN A 540 -5.20 -17.94 -3.80
C ASN A 540 -6.71 -18.12 -3.98
N LEU A 541 -7.24 -17.87 -5.17
CA LEU A 541 -8.64 -18.10 -5.51
C LEU A 541 -8.97 -19.61 -5.46
N ASN A 542 -8.14 -20.46 -6.06
CA ASN A 542 -8.27 -21.92 -5.98
C ASN A 542 -8.24 -22.42 -4.53
N ARG A 543 -7.30 -21.92 -3.72
CA ARG A 543 -7.19 -22.26 -2.30
C ARG A 543 -8.44 -21.85 -1.52
N LEU A 544 -8.91 -20.61 -1.67
CA LEU A 544 -10.14 -20.16 -1.00
C LEU A 544 -11.34 -21.00 -1.41
N GLN A 545 -11.54 -21.30 -2.70
CA GLN A 545 -12.69 -22.09 -3.13
C GLN A 545 -12.58 -23.55 -2.67
N ALA A 546 -11.39 -24.13 -2.62
CA ALA A 546 -11.17 -25.46 -2.04
C ALA A 546 -11.53 -25.49 -0.55
N THR A 547 -11.09 -24.49 0.22
CA THR A 547 -11.51 -24.31 1.61
C THR A 547 -13.01 -24.08 1.74
N THR A 548 -13.62 -23.33 0.82
CA THR A 548 -15.07 -23.06 0.81
C THR A 548 -15.87 -24.34 0.57
N CYS A 549 -15.43 -25.21 -0.35
CA CYS A 549 -16.02 -26.52 -0.57
C CYS A 549 -16.02 -27.35 0.73
N THR A 550 -14.87 -27.45 1.40
CA THR A 550 -14.75 -28.20 2.66
C THR A 550 -15.64 -27.58 3.74
N TRP A 551 -15.59 -26.26 3.91
CA TRP A 551 -16.39 -25.54 4.91
C TRP A 551 -17.90 -25.74 4.69
N LEU A 552 -18.39 -25.59 3.45
CA LEU A 552 -19.80 -25.82 3.10
C LEU A 552 -20.24 -27.26 3.41
N VAL A 553 -19.41 -28.26 3.09
CA VAL A 553 -19.68 -29.65 3.45
C VAL A 553 -19.73 -29.82 4.97
N GLN A 554 -18.76 -29.26 5.70
CA GLN A 554 -18.72 -29.33 7.17
C GLN A 554 -19.92 -28.63 7.83
N VAL A 555 -20.46 -27.57 7.24
CA VAL A 555 -21.73 -26.97 7.67
C VAL A 555 -22.88 -27.92 7.35
N ALA A 556 -23.00 -28.40 6.12
CA ALA A 556 -24.14 -29.18 5.65
C ALA A 556 -24.31 -30.54 6.35
N VAL A 557 -23.22 -31.21 6.73
CA VAL A 557 -23.31 -32.56 7.34
C VAL A 557 -23.71 -32.52 8.82
N ARG A 558 -23.76 -31.35 9.44
CA ARG A 558 -24.05 -31.21 10.88
C ARG A 558 -25.54 -31.10 11.13
N PRO A 559 -26.05 -31.71 12.21
CA PRO A 559 -27.43 -31.48 12.64
C PRO A 559 -27.58 -30.06 13.23
N ASP A 560 -28.81 -29.55 13.22
CA ASP A 560 -29.14 -28.31 13.90
C ASP A 560 -28.91 -28.40 15.41
N ALA A 561 -28.47 -27.29 15.99
CA ALA A 561 -28.38 -27.17 17.44
C ALA A 561 -29.80 -27.10 18.05
N PRO A 562 -30.05 -27.78 19.19
CA PRO A 562 -31.37 -27.80 19.82
C PRO A 562 -31.76 -26.46 20.47
N GLN A 563 -30.77 -25.58 20.71
CA GLN A 563 -30.96 -24.27 21.32
C GLN A 563 -30.07 -23.23 20.61
N PRO A 564 -30.45 -21.94 20.63
CA PRO A 564 -29.61 -20.87 20.11
C PRO A 564 -28.20 -20.92 20.70
N GLN A 565 -27.19 -20.82 19.83
CA GLN A 565 -25.78 -20.89 20.20
C GLN A 565 -25.14 -19.51 20.14
N SER A 566 -24.08 -19.30 20.94
CA SER A 566 -23.23 -18.11 20.83
C SER A 566 -22.45 -18.07 19.52
N THR A 567 -22.17 -19.24 18.93
CA THR A 567 -21.60 -19.41 17.59
C THR A 567 -22.17 -20.65 16.90
N TYR A 568 -22.34 -20.57 15.58
CA TYR A 568 -22.77 -21.67 14.71
C TYR A 568 -21.64 -22.17 13.80
N ALA A 569 -20.40 -21.68 14.01
CA ALA A 569 -19.24 -22.16 13.29
C ALA A 569 -19.02 -23.67 13.52
N PRO A 570 -18.52 -24.44 12.54
CA PRO A 570 -18.28 -25.88 12.71
C PRO A 570 -17.32 -26.24 13.86
N VAL A 571 -16.33 -25.37 14.15
CA VAL A 571 -15.28 -25.44 15.19
C VAL A 571 -14.31 -26.63 15.10
N ALA A 572 -14.78 -27.80 14.69
CA ALA A 572 -14.00 -29.03 14.53
C ALA A 572 -14.36 -29.73 13.22
N LEU A 573 -13.47 -30.60 12.73
CA LEU A 573 -13.72 -31.36 11.51
C LEU A 573 -14.46 -32.66 11.86
N VAL A 574 -15.51 -32.98 11.12
CA VAL A 574 -16.25 -34.25 11.25
C VAL A 574 -15.98 -35.12 10.01
N PRO A 575 -15.72 -36.43 10.19
CA PRO A 575 -15.57 -37.36 9.08
C PRO A 575 -16.79 -37.36 8.16
N LEU A 576 -16.56 -37.21 6.85
CA LEU A 576 -17.59 -37.25 5.84
C LEU A 576 -17.95 -38.72 5.52
N ASN A 577 -19.11 -39.15 5.99
CA ASN A 577 -19.68 -40.46 5.65
C ASN A 577 -20.79 -40.26 4.61
N MET A 578 -20.66 -40.94 3.47
CA MET A 578 -21.64 -40.91 2.38
C MET A 578 -22.47 -42.20 2.35
N PRO A 579 -23.79 -42.13 2.12
CA PRO A 579 -24.60 -40.92 1.95
C PRO A 579 -24.76 -40.14 3.26
N VAL A 580 -24.92 -38.81 3.17
CA VAL A 580 -25.17 -37.95 4.34
C VAL A 580 -26.59 -38.23 4.85
N THR A 581 -26.70 -38.75 6.07
CA THR A 581 -27.99 -39.15 6.67
C THR A 581 -28.59 -38.10 7.60
N THR A 582 -27.83 -37.09 8.00
CA THR A 582 -28.32 -35.98 8.82
C THR A 582 -29.28 -35.11 8.00
N PRO A 583 -30.35 -34.53 8.57
CA PRO A 583 -31.18 -33.58 7.83
C PRO A 583 -30.38 -32.30 7.48
N PRO A 584 -30.80 -31.53 6.46
CA PRO A 584 -30.18 -30.25 6.12
C PRO A 584 -30.30 -29.27 7.29
N PRO A 585 -29.18 -28.68 7.78
CA PRO A 585 -29.24 -27.72 8.87
C PRO A 585 -29.84 -26.38 8.42
N ASP A 586 -30.46 -25.69 9.37
CA ASP A 586 -31.08 -24.38 9.17
C ASP A 586 -30.08 -23.29 8.83
N THR A 587 -28.82 -23.45 9.25
CA THR A 587 -27.72 -22.53 8.91
C THR A 587 -27.49 -22.40 7.40
N LEU A 588 -27.89 -23.38 6.58
CA LEU A 588 -27.85 -23.25 5.11
C LEU A 588 -28.78 -22.14 4.58
N ARG A 589 -29.82 -21.75 5.33
CA ARG A 589 -30.69 -20.59 5.00
C ARG A 589 -30.01 -19.24 5.23
N CYS A 590 -28.84 -19.23 5.86
CA CYS A 590 -28.06 -18.02 6.14
C CYS A 590 -26.93 -17.79 5.14
N ILE A 591 -26.62 -18.78 4.29
CA ILE A 591 -25.50 -18.74 3.35
C ILE A 591 -26.01 -18.26 1.99
N PRO A 592 -25.55 -17.10 1.48
CA PRO A 592 -25.90 -16.63 0.15
C PRO A 592 -25.51 -17.60 -0.98
N GLU A 593 -26.34 -17.70 -2.02
CA GLU A 593 -26.10 -18.59 -3.17
C GLU A 593 -24.79 -18.25 -3.90
N PHE A 594 -24.41 -16.97 -3.96
CA PHE A 594 -23.19 -16.55 -4.66
C PHE A 594 -21.91 -17.23 -4.10
N VAL A 595 -21.92 -17.67 -2.84
CA VAL A 595 -20.78 -18.42 -2.26
C VAL A 595 -20.55 -19.73 -3.00
N LEU A 596 -21.63 -20.44 -3.36
CA LEU A 596 -21.57 -21.65 -4.17
C LEU A 596 -21.40 -21.33 -5.66
N GLU A 597 -22.02 -20.27 -6.17
CA GLU A 597 -21.83 -19.83 -7.56
C GLU A 597 -20.36 -19.49 -7.88
N ASN A 598 -19.66 -18.84 -6.95
CA ASN A 598 -18.24 -18.52 -7.10
C ASN A 598 -17.37 -19.76 -7.35
N ILE A 599 -17.70 -20.90 -6.74
CA ILE A 599 -17.04 -22.19 -6.98
C ILE A 599 -17.30 -22.66 -8.41
N VAL A 600 -18.57 -22.60 -8.86
CA VAL A 600 -18.98 -23.02 -10.21
C VAL A 600 -18.33 -22.15 -11.28
N VAL A 601 -18.24 -20.84 -11.05
CA VAL A 601 -17.55 -19.87 -11.92
C VAL A 601 -16.09 -20.27 -12.09
N LEU A 602 -15.38 -20.56 -10.99
CA LEU A 602 -13.97 -20.94 -11.02
C LEU A 602 -13.75 -22.25 -11.78
N ILE A 603 -14.53 -23.29 -11.50
CA ILE A 603 -14.45 -24.58 -12.21
C ILE A 603 -14.70 -24.39 -13.72
N THR A 604 -15.70 -23.57 -14.06
CA THR A 604 -16.04 -23.26 -15.46
C THR A 604 -14.94 -22.47 -16.16
N MET A 605 -14.31 -21.52 -15.45
CA MET A 605 -13.18 -20.74 -15.94
C MET A 605 -11.98 -21.65 -16.20
N ALA A 606 -11.58 -22.47 -15.22
CA ALA A 606 -10.46 -23.40 -15.31
C ALA A 606 -10.59 -24.33 -16.52
N ARG A 607 -11.78 -24.91 -16.76
CA ARG A 607 -12.05 -25.76 -17.94
C ARG A 607 -11.86 -25.02 -19.27
N ARG A 608 -12.13 -23.72 -19.32
CA ARG A 608 -12.10 -22.92 -20.55
C ARG A 608 -10.75 -22.26 -20.81
N THR A 609 -9.90 -22.17 -19.79
CA THR A 609 -8.54 -21.63 -19.87
C THR A 609 -7.47 -22.73 -19.84
N VAL A 610 -7.86 -23.99 -20.06
CA VAL A 610 -6.96 -25.14 -20.18
C VAL A 610 -5.88 -24.83 -21.23
N GLY A 611 -4.62 -24.95 -20.83
CA GLY A 611 -3.44 -24.59 -21.64
C GLY A 611 -2.83 -23.21 -21.34
N ALA A 612 -3.53 -22.33 -20.61
CA ALA A 612 -3.00 -21.04 -20.14
C ALA A 612 -2.49 -21.07 -18.69
N ILE A 613 -2.93 -22.07 -17.90
CA ILE A 613 -2.50 -22.29 -16.51
C ILE A 613 -1.48 -23.44 -16.57
N THR A 614 -0.21 -23.14 -16.31
CA THR A 614 0.92 -24.08 -16.44
C THR A 614 1.05 -25.04 -15.25
N GLU A 615 0.35 -24.80 -14.15
CA GLU A 615 0.47 -25.61 -12.93
C GLU A 615 -0.76 -26.48 -12.68
N GLU A 616 -0.69 -27.74 -13.11
CA GLU A 616 -1.68 -28.78 -12.83
C GLU A 616 -1.90 -29.03 -11.32
N ALA A 617 -0.95 -28.62 -10.48
CA ALA A 617 -0.93 -28.90 -9.03
C ALA A 617 -2.02 -28.16 -8.23
N ASP A 618 -2.31 -26.90 -8.55
CA ASP A 618 -3.29 -26.11 -7.78
C ASP A 618 -4.74 -26.50 -8.10
N ILE A 619 -5.01 -26.94 -9.34
CA ILE A 619 -6.32 -27.48 -9.74
C ILE A 619 -6.56 -28.84 -9.06
N ALA A 620 -5.51 -29.65 -8.89
CA ALA A 620 -5.61 -30.92 -8.17
C ALA A 620 -6.03 -30.73 -6.70
N GLY A 621 -5.59 -29.64 -6.06
CA GLY A 621 -5.98 -29.28 -4.69
C GLY A 621 -7.47 -28.94 -4.52
N LEU A 622 -8.11 -28.39 -5.56
CA LEU A 622 -9.54 -28.07 -5.58
C LEU A 622 -10.42 -29.30 -5.86
N LEU A 623 -9.91 -30.28 -6.61
CA LEU A 623 -10.72 -31.37 -7.16
C LEU A 623 -11.41 -32.22 -6.07
N ARG A 624 -10.67 -32.71 -5.07
CA ARG A 624 -11.24 -33.55 -4.00
C ARG A 624 -12.29 -32.81 -3.16
N PRO A 625 -12.03 -31.57 -2.68
CA PRO A 625 -13.06 -30.76 -2.02
C PRO A 625 -14.28 -30.51 -2.90
N ALA A 626 -14.09 -30.15 -4.18
CA ALA A 626 -15.19 -29.88 -5.11
C ALA A 626 -16.05 -31.14 -5.37
N LEU A 627 -15.44 -32.31 -5.53
CA LEU A 627 -16.18 -33.57 -5.68
C LEU A 627 -16.97 -33.93 -4.43
N SER A 628 -16.39 -33.71 -3.24
CA SER A 628 -17.10 -33.91 -1.97
C SER A 628 -18.33 -33.00 -1.88
N LEU A 629 -18.19 -31.73 -2.23
CA LEU A 629 -19.27 -30.76 -2.29
C LEU A 629 -20.37 -31.21 -3.26
N VAL A 630 -20.00 -31.58 -4.49
CA VAL A 630 -20.92 -32.07 -5.52
C VAL A 630 -21.71 -33.27 -5.01
N LEU A 631 -21.04 -34.27 -4.43
CA LEU A 631 -21.72 -35.46 -3.89
C LEU A 631 -22.66 -35.11 -2.73
N THR A 632 -22.31 -34.14 -1.88
CA THR A 632 -23.14 -33.73 -0.74
C THR A 632 -24.38 -32.96 -1.18
N PHE A 633 -24.24 -32.01 -2.10
CA PHE A 633 -25.33 -31.10 -2.47
C PHE A 633 -26.15 -31.56 -3.69
N MET A 634 -25.54 -32.25 -4.66
CA MET A 634 -26.28 -32.87 -5.76
C MET A 634 -26.88 -34.22 -5.38
N GLY A 635 -26.27 -34.93 -4.42
CA GLY A 635 -26.80 -36.19 -3.88
C GLY A 635 -28.08 -36.03 -3.07
N ASP A 636 -28.38 -34.81 -2.60
CA ASP A 636 -29.56 -34.49 -1.80
C ASP A 636 -30.10 -33.09 -2.15
N SER A 637 -31.17 -33.05 -2.95
CA SER A 637 -31.83 -31.82 -3.37
C SER A 637 -32.34 -30.92 -2.25
N SER A 638 -32.46 -31.44 -1.02
CA SER A 638 -32.95 -30.67 0.12
C SER A 638 -31.90 -29.72 0.73
N ARG A 639 -30.66 -29.74 0.22
CA ARG A 639 -29.53 -28.90 0.70
C ARG A 639 -29.22 -27.69 -0.19
N THR A 640 -29.74 -27.67 -1.42
CA THR A 640 -29.70 -26.51 -2.31
C THR A 640 -31.00 -26.45 -3.07
N TYR A 641 -31.79 -25.41 -2.81
CA TYR A 641 -33.11 -25.27 -3.41
C TYR A 641 -33.02 -24.98 -4.91
N ASN A 642 -32.20 -24.00 -5.29
CA ASN A 642 -32.08 -23.51 -6.66
C ASN A 642 -31.63 -24.63 -7.64
N PRO A 643 -32.48 -25.03 -8.60
CA PRO A 643 -32.18 -26.09 -9.55
C PRO A 643 -31.25 -25.66 -10.69
N HIS A 644 -30.96 -24.37 -10.85
CA HIS A 644 -29.97 -23.90 -11.82
C HIS A 644 -28.54 -23.98 -11.28
N LEU A 645 -28.41 -23.92 -9.95
CA LEU A 645 -27.15 -24.03 -9.24
C LEU A 645 -26.71 -25.48 -9.03
N ARG A 646 -27.68 -26.39 -8.84
CA ARG A 646 -27.49 -27.85 -8.89
C ARG A 646 -27.30 -28.33 -10.32
#